data_AF-A0A2E7DB76-F1
#
_entry.id   AF-A0A2E7DB76-F1
#
_cell.length_a   1.000
_cell.length_b   1.000
_cell.length_c   1.000
_cell.angle_alpha   90.00
_cell.angle_beta   90.00
_cell.angle_gamma   90.00
#
_symmetry.space_group_name_H-M   'P 1'
#
loop_
_entity.id
_entity.type
_entity.pdbx_description
1 polymer ?
#
loop_
_entity_poly.entity_id
_entity_poly.type
_entity_poly.pdbx_seq_one_letter_code
_entity_poly.pdbx_strand_id
1 'polypeptide(L)'
;MYRSFLILSLVCWMWTAKATHAQETATGLLAEISSGDQKVQLLVPTPNFDLAVDESLHSTISPKFKATWTGLLRIRRGGDYTFVGDAELAIDGKPIGKEAVALTAGDHQVVIAYERKEGNARLQLRWNTDFFAEEPIPSSAFAHVVKPSETLSLTQRIDQGRLLFAELGCGNCHESGSWDLVTRRGPDLSNVGGRVNTGWLAGWLENPRHHRKSAVMPQTLKNVQERKDVTAFLTTLAPVTYPFDSAPVTEAMLEKGKELFDTVGCAKCHDKNNNLAGVGLKYRSLEPLVDFISNPHETDPHGRMPQLFKPETEAHLIRQVATYVSHQNMQPFEQQDHVGGDATQGAQLFSSAGCANCHSTTAGGRLIASTVKAPAFAFSKGMALRHFWTFDDHVKDLAGNNHGKVVGVQKYGKPVKDADDGRSFRFDGNNYIELTHFHRPDQMTISAWIKTDKGGEVISWARPGGGRRGSRELRINIGQDGKNSICYGEYNSDGGWRPVIQRPSDVQLIDNKWHHVAVVRDGPAIQIYVDGKAKGRPGVAQPGAGDYTDRLLIGALGLGRNPNNRFRGSIDDLSLWEMALSSQQIAELAGGVSPLDMAEPVQEDLDQFSVDQGCLAKSVADNVPNFELSDDHRSALQAFLQTVQPGSSSFEAPLADLEMKIQQFRCVACHELDDKNKQAAVRVDDEGRTIRVERPPILTAVGDKLTNDWLKSVLLDRKRNRPWLKLRMPHFGESVSALPELFPKAAGAASDDSNPPQELGHAGIKTIGVQRGQVACIACHNYRGINRQKDGVVPAPDLAEAGGTVRRNWFRRWMWNPVRLQPGTSMPQFFVELSKEERTKRIDELWAALKHQSRLPLPDGLIKQQTEGTRIVVKDQPVIFRMATKTPVGQIDRAINVGLPGGWNFTFDAASSQLRYAWKGNFIDAGPAWNGRGGNPVNAAGDSLVQLSNRFPIRIGNNEEPEVRFRGYRLVKKHPIFRYEVDGKSIEQRVDLTGEQLTQTFTVKPGADVRYLGDSKFRYTSEEGEWKNSELTVRRADVVRFTVNLRLSR
;
A
#
# COMPACT_ATOMS: atom_id res chain seq x y z
N MET A 1 28.02 -9.06 -42.52
CA MET A 1 26.93 -8.61 -43.43
C MET A 1 26.32 -9.73 -44.28
N TYR A 2 27.07 -10.69 -44.84
CA TYR A 2 26.49 -11.74 -45.72
C TYR A 2 25.77 -12.91 -45.02
N ARG A 3 26.04 -13.21 -43.74
CA ARG A 3 25.37 -14.30 -42.99
C ARG A 3 24.01 -13.92 -42.37
N SER A 4 23.78 -12.63 -42.10
CA SER A 4 22.55 -12.11 -41.44
C SER A 4 21.35 -12.00 -42.39
N PHE A 5 21.59 -11.75 -43.69
CA PHE A 5 20.54 -11.72 -44.72
C PHE A 5 19.88 -13.08 -44.98
N LEU A 6 20.54 -14.20 -44.63
CA LEU A 6 20.00 -15.55 -44.80
C LEU A 6 18.93 -15.91 -43.75
N ILE A 7 19.00 -15.35 -42.53
CA ILE A 7 18.06 -15.69 -41.45
C ILE A 7 16.69 -15.06 -41.71
N LEU A 8 16.66 -13.81 -42.17
CA LEU A 8 15.41 -13.12 -42.54
C LEU A 8 14.80 -13.67 -43.85
N SER A 9 15.60 -14.13 -44.80
CA SER A 9 15.08 -14.63 -46.09
C SER A 9 14.48 -16.04 -46.00
N LEU A 10 15.01 -16.93 -45.16
CA LEU A 10 14.48 -18.30 -44.97
C LEU A 10 13.16 -18.34 -44.21
N VAL A 11 12.97 -17.48 -43.19
CA VAL A 11 11.71 -17.42 -42.41
C VAL A 11 10.58 -16.79 -43.24
N CYS A 12 10.91 -15.84 -44.11
CA CYS A 12 9.94 -15.13 -44.97
C CYS A 12 9.39 -16.02 -46.11
N TRP A 13 10.11 -17.08 -46.51
CA TRP A 13 9.73 -17.95 -47.65
C TRP A 13 8.70 -19.04 -47.33
N MET A 14 8.38 -19.34 -46.06
CA MET A 14 7.47 -20.45 -45.73
C MET A 14 5.97 -20.10 -45.72
N TRP A 15 5.56 -18.85 -45.98
CA TRP A 15 4.15 -18.45 -45.88
C TRP A 15 3.66 -17.66 -47.10
N THR A 16 3.63 -18.33 -48.25
CA THR A 16 2.80 -17.89 -49.38
C THR A 16 1.77 -18.98 -49.71
N ALA A 17 0.66 -18.98 -48.99
CA ALA A 17 -0.56 -19.68 -49.41
C ALA A 17 -1.81 -18.92 -48.94
N LYS A 18 -2.61 -18.48 -49.92
CA LYS A 18 -3.96 -17.94 -49.73
C LYS A 18 -4.84 -18.99 -49.07
N ALA A 19 -5.50 -18.64 -47.97
CA ALA A 19 -6.77 -19.24 -47.57
C ALA A 19 -7.60 -18.23 -46.77
N THR A 20 -8.76 -17.88 -47.33
CA THR A 20 -9.85 -17.14 -46.72
C THR A 20 -10.55 -18.01 -45.67
N HIS A 21 -9.98 -18.06 -44.46
CA HIS A 21 -10.70 -18.29 -43.21
C HIS A 21 -10.18 -17.22 -42.23
N ALA A 22 -11.06 -16.55 -41.49
CA ALA A 22 -10.65 -15.59 -40.48
C ALA A 22 -9.83 -16.36 -39.42
N GLN A 23 -8.50 -16.28 -39.52
CA GLN A 23 -7.59 -16.93 -38.58
C GLN A 23 -7.78 -16.30 -37.21
N GLU A 24 -7.99 -17.13 -36.19
CA GLU A 24 -8.16 -16.65 -34.82
C GLU A 24 -6.84 -16.02 -34.34
N THR A 25 -6.92 -14.78 -33.87
CA THR A 25 -5.77 -14.02 -33.36
C THR A 25 -5.92 -13.73 -31.88
N ALA A 26 -4.83 -13.81 -31.12
CA ALA A 26 -4.78 -13.42 -29.71
C ALA A 26 -3.67 -12.39 -29.45
N THR A 27 -3.76 -11.64 -28.35
CA THR A 27 -2.78 -10.60 -27.98
C THR A 27 -1.39 -11.19 -27.70
N GLY A 28 -0.33 -10.44 -28.02
CA GLY A 28 1.07 -10.81 -27.77
C GLY A 28 1.77 -11.46 -28.97
N LEU A 29 3.06 -11.75 -28.82
CA LEU A 29 3.94 -12.33 -29.85
C LEU A 29 4.39 -13.73 -29.43
N LEU A 30 4.64 -14.58 -30.42
CA LEU A 30 5.36 -15.83 -30.22
C LEU A 30 6.87 -15.56 -30.24
N ALA A 31 7.50 -15.67 -29.09
CA ALA A 31 8.95 -15.59 -28.93
C ALA A 31 9.59 -16.97 -29.08
N GLU A 32 10.68 -17.03 -29.81
CA GLU A 32 11.54 -18.20 -29.93
C GLU A 32 12.94 -17.80 -29.49
N ILE A 33 13.46 -18.44 -28.45
CA ILE A 33 14.72 -18.07 -27.80
C ILE A 33 15.65 -19.28 -27.84
N SER A 34 16.90 -19.07 -28.22
CA SER A 34 17.87 -20.15 -28.37
C SER A 34 19.27 -19.77 -27.89
N SER A 35 20.00 -20.75 -27.36
CA SER A 35 21.43 -20.67 -27.10
C SER A 35 22.08 -22.05 -27.33
N GLY A 36 23.01 -22.14 -28.28
CA GLY A 36 23.53 -23.44 -28.74
C GLY A 36 22.39 -24.33 -29.25
N ASP A 37 22.29 -25.54 -28.71
CA ASP A 37 21.24 -26.51 -29.02
C ASP A 37 19.96 -26.32 -28.19
N GLN A 38 19.99 -25.48 -27.14
CA GLN A 38 18.82 -25.22 -26.31
C GLN A 38 17.88 -24.22 -26.99
N LYS A 39 16.58 -24.51 -26.93
CA LYS A 39 15.53 -23.71 -27.56
C LYS A 39 14.24 -23.75 -26.74
N VAL A 40 13.61 -22.59 -26.57
CA VAL A 40 12.29 -22.46 -25.92
C VAL A 40 11.37 -21.56 -26.74
N GLN A 41 10.06 -21.76 -26.60
CA GLN A 41 9.04 -20.89 -27.18
C GLN A 41 8.14 -20.32 -26.09
N LEU A 42 7.87 -19.02 -26.14
CA LEU A 42 7.07 -18.29 -25.15
C LEU A 42 6.01 -17.43 -25.84
N LEU A 43 4.89 -17.20 -25.16
CA LEU A 43 3.94 -16.15 -25.51
C LEU A 43 4.22 -14.93 -24.65
N VAL A 44 4.66 -13.83 -25.27
CA VAL A 44 5.04 -12.61 -24.55
C VAL A 44 4.22 -11.42 -25.02
N PRO A 45 3.83 -10.49 -24.13
CA PRO A 45 3.02 -9.33 -24.51
C PRO A 45 3.80 -8.31 -25.36
N THR A 46 5.11 -8.21 -25.15
CA THR A 46 6.03 -7.33 -25.89
C THR A 46 7.41 -8.00 -25.99
N PRO A 47 8.27 -7.60 -26.93
CA PRO A 47 9.67 -8.06 -26.98
C PRO A 47 10.58 -7.33 -25.99
N ASN A 48 10.04 -6.47 -25.12
CA ASN A 48 10.86 -5.54 -24.34
C ASN A 48 11.52 -6.22 -23.14
N PHE A 49 12.75 -5.81 -22.81
CA PHE A 49 13.50 -6.24 -21.63
C PHE A 49 14.66 -5.29 -21.31
N ASP A 50 15.17 -5.34 -20.08
CA ASP A 50 16.43 -4.75 -19.62
C ASP A 50 17.09 -5.75 -18.67
N LEU A 51 18.25 -6.29 -19.06
CA LEU A 51 18.94 -7.41 -18.44
C LEU A 51 20.40 -7.07 -18.13
N ALA A 52 20.86 -7.45 -16.93
CA ALA A 52 22.26 -7.44 -16.55
C ALA A 52 23.04 -8.54 -17.29
N VAL A 53 24.37 -8.49 -17.22
CA VAL A 53 25.31 -9.31 -18.03
C VAL A 53 25.06 -10.82 -17.92
N ASP A 54 24.66 -11.28 -16.75
CA ASP A 54 24.45 -12.67 -16.35
C ASP A 54 22.97 -13.10 -16.32
N GLU A 55 22.04 -12.19 -16.60
CA GLU A 55 20.61 -12.48 -16.67
C GLU A 55 20.20 -12.96 -18.07
N SER A 56 19.14 -13.77 -18.15
CA SER A 56 18.58 -14.33 -19.38
C SER A 56 17.09 -13.99 -19.54
N LEU A 57 16.54 -14.27 -20.73
CA LEU A 57 15.09 -14.17 -20.98
C LEU A 57 14.32 -15.38 -20.42
N HIS A 58 15.01 -16.51 -20.23
CA HIS A 58 14.42 -17.74 -19.72
C HIS A 58 15.46 -18.51 -18.91
N SER A 59 15.04 -19.16 -17.82
CA SER A 59 15.92 -19.79 -16.84
C SER A 59 16.74 -20.96 -17.41
N THR A 60 16.26 -21.62 -18.46
CA THR A 60 16.95 -22.73 -19.13
C THR A 60 17.81 -22.30 -20.33
N ILE A 61 17.89 -21.00 -20.62
CA ILE A 61 18.66 -20.48 -21.76
C ILE A 61 19.83 -19.67 -21.21
N SER A 62 21.05 -19.96 -21.69
CA SER A 62 22.23 -19.18 -21.33
C SER A 62 22.05 -17.68 -21.61
N PRO A 63 22.65 -16.78 -20.81
CA PRO A 63 22.67 -15.35 -21.07
C PRO A 63 23.16 -15.00 -22.48
N LYS A 64 23.98 -15.84 -23.12
CA LYS A 64 24.37 -15.71 -24.53
C LYS A 64 23.28 -16.28 -25.46
N PHE A 65 22.23 -15.50 -25.71
CA PHE A 65 21.08 -15.97 -26.49
C PHE A 65 20.83 -15.20 -27.80
N LYS A 66 20.06 -15.84 -28.68
CA LYS A 66 19.34 -15.21 -29.80
C LYS A 66 17.85 -15.35 -29.57
N ALA A 67 17.08 -14.34 -29.96
CA ALA A 67 15.63 -14.34 -29.80
C ALA A 67 14.95 -13.81 -31.07
N THR A 68 13.86 -14.47 -31.48
CA THR A 68 13.00 -14.04 -32.58
C THR A 68 11.57 -13.95 -32.09
N TRP A 69 10.90 -12.82 -32.29
CA TRP A 69 9.48 -12.66 -32.04
C TRP A 69 8.72 -12.60 -33.35
N THR A 70 7.64 -13.36 -33.45
CA THR A 70 6.79 -13.43 -34.64
C THR A 70 5.34 -13.19 -34.29
N GLY A 71 4.62 -12.50 -35.18
CA GLY A 71 3.20 -12.23 -34.99
C GLY A 71 2.67 -11.18 -35.95
N LEU A 72 1.78 -10.35 -35.43
CA LEU A 72 1.07 -9.29 -36.12
C LEU A 72 1.27 -7.96 -35.36
N LEU A 73 1.51 -6.89 -36.11
CA LEU A 73 1.49 -5.51 -35.66
C LEU A 73 0.19 -4.85 -36.13
N ARG A 74 -0.66 -4.46 -35.18
CA ARG A 74 -1.97 -3.84 -35.43
C ARG A 74 -1.85 -2.33 -35.58
N ILE A 75 -2.06 -1.86 -36.81
CA ILE A 75 -2.09 -0.45 -37.17
C ILE A 75 -3.54 0.04 -37.16
N ARG A 76 -3.87 0.91 -36.19
CA ARG A 76 -5.24 1.46 -36.06
C ARG A 76 -5.57 2.53 -37.09
N ARG A 77 -4.55 3.27 -37.54
CA ARG A 77 -4.68 4.38 -38.49
C ARG A 77 -3.49 4.31 -39.44
N GLY A 78 -3.75 4.23 -40.73
CA GLY A 78 -2.66 4.24 -41.72
C GLY A 78 -1.89 5.57 -41.72
N GLY A 79 -0.61 5.49 -42.08
CA GLY A 79 0.31 6.62 -42.13
C GLY A 79 1.76 6.16 -42.23
N ASP A 80 2.68 7.10 -42.12
CA ASP A 80 4.12 6.82 -42.14
C ASP A 80 4.61 6.58 -40.70
N TYR A 81 5.22 5.42 -40.49
CA TYR A 81 5.71 4.96 -39.20
C TYR A 81 7.22 4.79 -39.22
N THR A 82 7.91 5.32 -38.20
CA THR A 82 9.32 5.00 -37.95
C THR A 82 9.43 4.14 -36.71
N PHE A 83 10.38 3.20 -36.73
CA PHE A 83 10.64 2.26 -35.64
C PHE A 83 12.04 2.48 -35.06
N VAL A 84 12.16 2.36 -33.74
CA VAL A 84 13.41 2.54 -33.00
C VAL A 84 13.57 1.40 -32.00
N GLY A 85 14.73 0.75 -32.00
CA GLY A 85 15.09 -0.32 -31.07
C GLY A 85 16.40 -0.98 -31.47
N ASP A 86 17.07 -1.67 -30.53
CA ASP A 86 18.28 -2.46 -30.83
C ASP A 86 17.89 -3.88 -31.28
N ALA A 87 17.10 -3.99 -32.35
CA ALA A 87 16.69 -5.25 -32.96
C ALA A 87 16.47 -5.08 -34.47
N GLU A 88 16.62 -6.16 -35.22
CA GLU A 88 16.26 -6.20 -36.64
C GLU A 88 14.74 -6.41 -36.75
N LEU A 89 14.07 -5.55 -37.52
CA LEU A 89 12.61 -5.58 -37.69
C LEU A 89 12.27 -5.86 -39.14
N ALA A 90 11.30 -6.71 -39.39
CA ALA A 90 10.66 -6.86 -40.69
C ALA A 90 9.14 -6.76 -40.55
N ILE A 91 8.51 -6.00 -41.45
CA ILE A 91 7.05 -5.86 -41.54
C ILE A 91 6.61 -6.29 -42.93
N ASP A 92 5.60 -7.17 -43.00
CA ASP A 92 5.11 -7.79 -44.25
C ASP A 92 6.25 -8.37 -45.11
N GLY A 93 7.21 -9.01 -44.44
CA GLY A 93 8.38 -9.63 -45.07
C GLY A 93 9.47 -8.66 -45.54
N LYS A 94 9.29 -7.35 -45.35
CA LYS A 94 10.27 -6.32 -45.74
C LYS A 94 11.08 -5.88 -44.51
N PRO A 95 12.43 -5.95 -44.55
CA PRO A 95 13.27 -5.37 -43.52
C PRO A 95 13.01 -3.87 -43.35
N ILE A 96 12.91 -3.42 -42.10
CA ILE A 96 12.59 -2.04 -41.72
C ILE A 96 13.83 -1.42 -41.09
N GLY A 97 14.33 -0.36 -41.73
CA GLY A 97 15.43 0.45 -41.22
C GLY A 97 14.97 1.58 -40.31
N LYS A 98 15.80 2.62 -40.20
CA LYS A 98 15.48 3.86 -39.45
C LYS A 98 14.58 4.83 -40.23
N GLU A 99 14.25 4.49 -41.47
CA GLU A 99 13.42 5.33 -42.35
C GLU A 99 11.93 5.10 -42.07
N ALA A 100 11.11 6.09 -42.42
CA ALA A 100 9.66 5.98 -42.29
C ALA A 100 9.10 4.98 -43.31
N VAL A 101 8.13 4.17 -42.89
CA VAL A 101 7.46 3.16 -43.71
C VAL A 101 5.96 3.41 -43.70
N ALA A 102 5.38 3.48 -44.90
CA ALA A 102 3.95 3.63 -45.10
C ALA A 102 3.22 2.33 -44.73
N LEU A 103 2.35 2.39 -43.73
CA LEU A 103 1.51 1.27 -43.29
C LEU A 103 0.02 1.62 -43.40
N THR A 104 -0.80 0.66 -43.81
CA THR A 104 -2.26 0.81 -43.87
C THR A 104 -2.90 0.49 -42.52
N ALA A 105 -4.17 0.83 -42.32
CA ALA A 105 -4.88 0.34 -41.14
C ALA A 105 -5.16 -1.17 -41.30
N GLY A 106 -4.88 -1.96 -40.27
CA GLY A 106 -5.01 -3.41 -40.30
C GLY A 106 -3.92 -4.11 -39.50
N ASP A 107 -3.90 -5.44 -39.59
CA ASP A 107 -2.86 -6.28 -39.00
C ASP A 107 -1.77 -6.54 -40.06
N HIS A 108 -0.52 -6.23 -39.73
CA HIS A 108 0.66 -6.44 -40.57
C HIS A 108 1.52 -7.55 -39.97
N GLN A 109 2.12 -8.41 -40.79
CA GLN A 109 3.04 -9.42 -40.24
C GLN A 109 4.28 -8.74 -39.67
N VAL A 110 4.73 -9.17 -38.50
CA VAL A 110 5.93 -8.63 -37.86
C VAL A 110 6.87 -9.74 -37.44
N VAL A 111 8.16 -9.56 -37.75
CA VAL A 111 9.26 -10.39 -37.28
C VAL A 111 10.31 -9.47 -36.65
N ILE A 112 10.73 -9.81 -35.44
CA ILE A 112 11.72 -9.04 -34.67
C ILE A 112 12.83 -10.02 -34.32
N ALA A 113 14.07 -9.75 -34.72
CA ALA A 113 15.22 -10.58 -34.42
C ALA A 113 16.24 -9.83 -33.56
N TYR A 114 16.71 -10.48 -32.50
CA TYR A 114 17.68 -9.95 -31.55
C TYR A 114 18.79 -10.97 -31.30
N GLU A 115 20.03 -10.50 -31.34
CA GLU A 115 21.20 -11.26 -30.93
C GLU A 115 21.91 -10.47 -29.82
N ARG A 116 22.06 -11.10 -28.66
CA ARG A 116 22.66 -10.44 -27.50
C ARG A 116 24.14 -10.13 -27.75
N LYS A 117 24.52 -8.88 -27.46
CA LYS A 117 25.92 -8.41 -27.50
C LYS A 117 26.56 -8.51 -26.11
N GLU A 118 27.88 -8.33 -26.02
CA GLU A 118 28.58 -8.25 -24.73
C GLU A 118 28.07 -7.08 -23.88
N GLY A 119 27.98 -7.28 -22.56
CA GLY A 119 27.49 -6.30 -21.60
C GLY A 119 26.00 -6.45 -21.26
N ASN A 120 25.41 -5.36 -20.76
CA ASN A 120 23.98 -5.30 -20.45
C ASN A 120 23.15 -5.35 -21.73
N ALA A 121 22.03 -6.06 -21.68
CA ALA A 121 21.16 -6.27 -22.83
C ALA A 121 19.82 -5.57 -22.63
N ARG A 122 19.45 -4.67 -23.54
CA ARG A 122 18.19 -3.94 -23.46
C ARG A 122 17.50 -3.89 -24.82
N LEU A 123 16.22 -4.24 -24.84
CA LEU A 123 15.33 -4.04 -25.98
C LEU A 123 14.08 -3.28 -25.52
N GLN A 124 13.79 -2.17 -26.19
CA GLN A 124 12.51 -1.50 -26.08
C GLN A 124 12.11 -1.04 -27.48
N LEU A 125 11.18 -1.76 -28.12
CA LEU A 125 10.74 -1.40 -29.46
C LEU A 125 9.77 -0.23 -29.38
N ARG A 126 10.12 0.87 -30.07
CA ARG A 126 9.39 2.13 -30.07
C ARG A 126 8.97 2.50 -31.48
N TRP A 127 7.89 3.25 -31.59
CA TRP A 127 7.39 3.76 -32.86
C TRP A 127 7.01 5.24 -32.76
N ASN A 128 6.98 5.93 -33.90
CA ASN A 128 6.42 7.26 -33.99
C ASN A 128 5.75 7.47 -35.36
N THR A 129 5.03 8.58 -35.48
CA THR A 129 4.38 9.02 -36.71
C THR A 129 4.00 10.50 -36.56
N ASP A 130 3.47 11.13 -37.60
CA ASP A 130 3.10 12.55 -37.57
C ASP A 130 1.97 12.87 -36.59
N PHE A 131 1.13 11.89 -36.25
CA PHE A 131 -0.01 12.07 -35.33
C PHE A 131 0.26 11.68 -33.88
N PHE A 132 1.43 11.13 -33.51
CA PHE A 132 1.83 10.93 -32.11
C PHE A 132 3.35 10.91 -31.91
N ALA A 133 3.80 11.41 -30.75
CA ALA A 133 5.22 11.41 -30.37
C ALA A 133 5.74 9.99 -30.10
N GLU A 134 7.05 9.80 -30.22
CA GLU A 134 7.70 8.50 -30.03
C GLU A 134 7.35 7.84 -28.69
N GLU A 135 6.91 6.59 -28.77
CA GLU A 135 6.48 5.79 -27.63
C GLU A 135 6.83 4.31 -27.79
N PRO A 136 6.99 3.54 -26.70
CA PRO A 136 7.03 2.08 -26.78
C PRO A 136 5.79 1.55 -27.48
N ILE A 137 5.96 0.56 -28.35
CA ILE A 137 4.82 -0.11 -28.98
C ILE A 137 4.02 -0.82 -27.88
N PRO A 138 2.73 -0.46 -27.66
CA PRO A 138 1.94 -1.05 -26.59
C PRO A 138 1.64 -2.52 -26.89
N SER A 139 1.55 -3.36 -25.87
CA SER A 139 1.20 -4.80 -26.02
C SER A 139 -0.11 -5.00 -26.80
N SER A 140 -1.09 -4.10 -26.66
CA SER A 140 -2.34 -4.11 -27.43
C SER A 140 -2.19 -3.89 -28.96
N ALA A 141 -1.01 -3.48 -29.42
CA ALA A 141 -0.67 -3.41 -30.84
C ALA A 141 -0.01 -4.69 -31.36
N PHE A 142 0.33 -5.64 -30.50
CA PHE A 142 0.84 -6.94 -30.90
C PHE A 142 -0.22 -8.02 -30.77
N ALA A 143 -0.27 -8.88 -31.77
CA ALA A 143 -1.08 -10.09 -31.76
C ALA A 143 -0.31 -11.24 -32.41
N HIS A 144 -0.81 -12.45 -32.29
CA HIS A 144 -0.30 -13.61 -33.00
C HIS A 144 -1.47 -14.43 -33.53
N VAL A 145 -1.20 -15.20 -34.58
CA VAL A 145 -2.15 -16.20 -35.07
C VAL A 145 -2.09 -17.40 -34.13
N VAL A 146 -3.23 -17.80 -33.58
CA VAL A 146 -3.31 -18.94 -32.69
C VAL A 146 -3.06 -20.22 -33.50
N LYS A 147 -1.97 -20.92 -33.17
CA LYS A 147 -1.60 -22.20 -33.79
C LYS A 147 -1.16 -23.19 -32.70
N PRO A 148 -1.55 -24.47 -32.80
CA PRO A 148 -0.98 -25.51 -31.95
C PRO A 148 0.55 -25.54 -32.10
N SER A 149 1.27 -25.44 -30.98
CA SER A 149 2.72 -25.63 -30.89
C SER A 149 3.02 -26.56 -29.73
N GLU A 150 3.61 -27.72 -30.01
CA GLU A 150 4.02 -28.68 -28.99
C GLU A 150 5.10 -28.09 -28.09
N THR A 151 6.09 -27.37 -28.67
CA THR A 151 7.14 -26.69 -27.91
C THR A 151 6.57 -25.66 -26.95
N LEU A 152 5.66 -24.79 -27.40
CA LEU A 152 5.02 -23.79 -26.53
C LEU A 152 4.21 -24.46 -25.41
N SER A 153 3.45 -25.49 -25.76
CA SER A 153 2.64 -26.25 -24.78
C SER A 153 3.52 -26.93 -23.73
N LEU A 154 4.69 -27.43 -24.14
CA LEU A 154 5.69 -27.99 -23.24
C LEU A 154 6.30 -26.92 -22.33
N THR A 155 6.71 -25.76 -22.87
CA THR A 155 7.26 -24.67 -22.06
C THR A 155 6.25 -24.15 -21.04
N GLN A 156 4.99 -23.95 -21.43
CA GLN A 156 3.91 -23.55 -20.49
C GLN A 156 3.71 -24.59 -19.37
N ARG A 157 3.83 -25.88 -19.70
CA ARG A 157 3.75 -26.97 -18.72
C ARG A 157 4.95 -26.99 -17.78
N ILE A 158 6.15 -26.71 -18.27
CA ILE A 158 7.38 -26.55 -17.47
C ILE A 158 7.22 -25.37 -16.50
N ASP A 159 6.76 -24.21 -16.97
CA ASP A 159 6.54 -23.02 -16.12
C ASP A 159 5.47 -23.28 -15.04
N GLN A 160 4.40 -23.98 -15.41
CA GLN A 160 3.39 -24.43 -14.44
C GLN A 160 4.01 -25.38 -13.40
N GLY A 161 4.87 -26.31 -13.82
CA GLY A 161 5.61 -27.20 -12.93
C GLY A 161 6.52 -26.45 -11.97
N ARG A 162 7.27 -25.44 -12.47
CA ARG A 162 8.12 -24.56 -11.67
C ARG A 162 7.31 -23.82 -10.60
N LEU A 163 6.15 -23.26 -10.97
CA LEU A 163 5.24 -22.60 -10.02
C LEU A 163 4.68 -23.59 -8.98
N LEU A 164 4.27 -24.78 -9.41
CA LEU A 164 3.74 -25.82 -8.52
C LEU A 164 4.80 -26.30 -7.52
N PHE A 165 6.06 -26.48 -7.95
CA PHE A 165 7.17 -26.86 -7.09
C PHE A 165 7.35 -25.86 -5.94
N ALA A 166 7.31 -24.57 -6.26
CA ALA A 166 7.40 -23.49 -5.28
C ALA A 166 6.15 -23.44 -4.36
N GLU A 167 4.94 -23.51 -4.92
CA GLU A 167 3.68 -23.37 -4.17
C GLU A 167 3.34 -24.58 -3.28
N LEU A 168 3.77 -25.78 -3.67
CA LEU A 168 3.63 -27.00 -2.85
C LEU A 168 4.74 -27.15 -1.81
N GLY A 169 5.78 -26.31 -1.89
CA GLY A 169 6.88 -26.35 -0.92
C GLY A 169 7.81 -27.55 -1.09
N CYS A 170 8.00 -28.07 -2.31
CA CYS A 170 8.83 -29.25 -2.56
C CYS A 170 10.27 -29.08 -2.05
N GLY A 171 10.82 -27.87 -2.20
CA GLY A 171 12.15 -27.50 -1.70
C GLY A 171 12.28 -27.41 -0.17
N ASN A 172 11.20 -27.65 0.60
CA ASN A 172 11.28 -27.74 2.06
C ASN A 172 11.80 -29.11 2.54
N CYS A 173 11.74 -30.13 1.67
CA CYS A 173 12.26 -31.47 1.96
C CYS A 173 13.41 -31.86 1.00
N HIS A 174 13.34 -31.38 -0.24
CA HIS A 174 14.37 -31.59 -1.25
C HIS A 174 15.27 -30.37 -1.36
N GLU A 175 16.59 -30.56 -1.37
CA GLU A 175 17.50 -29.46 -1.67
C GLU A 175 17.33 -28.98 -3.13
N SER A 176 17.16 -27.68 -3.32
CA SER A 176 16.93 -27.04 -4.62
C SER A 176 17.59 -25.65 -4.73
N GLY A 177 18.53 -25.33 -3.83
CA GLY A 177 19.06 -24.00 -3.60
C GLY A 177 19.74 -23.37 -4.83
N SER A 178 20.34 -24.17 -5.71
CA SER A 178 20.94 -23.65 -6.95
C SER A 178 19.93 -23.27 -8.05
N TRP A 179 18.63 -23.54 -7.86
CA TRP A 179 17.58 -23.10 -8.79
C TRP A 179 17.03 -21.70 -8.50
N ASP A 180 17.48 -21.06 -7.40
CA ASP A 180 17.04 -19.73 -6.97
C ASP A 180 15.52 -19.60 -6.81
N LEU A 181 14.87 -20.70 -6.39
CA LEU A 181 13.43 -20.80 -6.20
C LEU A 181 13.04 -20.65 -4.74
N VAL A 182 12.24 -19.62 -4.44
CA VAL A 182 11.65 -19.45 -3.10
C VAL A 182 10.44 -20.36 -2.96
N THR A 183 10.55 -21.33 -2.05
CA THR A 183 9.46 -22.27 -1.75
C THR A 183 8.54 -21.75 -0.67
N ARG A 184 7.26 -22.10 -0.77
CA ARG A 184 6.24 -21.74 0.20
C ARG A 184 6.42 -22.54 1.49
N ARG A 185 6.31 -21.85 2.64
CA ARG A 185 6.21 -22.47 3.97
C ARG A 185 4.78 -22.38 4.51
N GLY A 186 4.49 -23.23 5.49
CA GLY A 186 3.24 -23.22 6.24
C GLY A 186 3.24 -22.15 7.34
N PRO A 187 2.07 -21.89 7.95
CA PRO A 187 1.94 -20.93 9.05
C PRO A 187 2.72 -21.34 10.29
N ASP A 188 3.08 -20.35 11.11
CA ASP A 188 3.62 -20.55 12.45
C ASP A 188 2.56 -21.19 13.36
N LEU A 189 2.92 -22.32 13.97
CA LEU A 189 2.07 -23.10 14.85
C LEU A 189 2.35 -22.89 16.35
N SER A 190 3.32 -22.06 16.71
CA SER A 190 3.77 -21.83 18.10
C SER A 190 2.66 -21.34 19.05
N ASN A 191 1.58 -20.77 18.50
CA ASN A 191 0.38 -20.37 19.24
C ASN A 191 -0.91 -20.93 18.61
N VAL A 192 -0.87 -22.10 17.97
CA VAL A 192 -2.06 -22.66 17.30
C VAL A 192 -3.13 -23.10 18.30
N GLY A 193 -2.73 -23.67 19.45
CA GLY A 193 -3.63 -24.13 20.50
C GLY A 193 -4.39 -22.99 21.19
N GLY A 194 -3.84 -21.77 21.22
CA GLY A 194 -4.54 -20.58 21.71
C GLY A 194 -5.61 -20.05 20.74
N ARG A 195 -5.46 -20.31 19.43
CA ARG A 195 -6.24 -19.65 18.36
C ARG A 195 -7.32 -20.54 17.75
N VAL A 196 -7.02 -21.82 17.56
CA VAL A 196 -7.80 -22.74 16.72
C VAL A 196 -8.54 -23.78 17.55
N ASN A 197 -9.77 -24.11 17.16
CA ASN A 197 -10.57 -25.15 17.79
C ASN A 197 -9.92 -26.54 17.60
N THR A 198 -9.86 -27.34 18.66
CA THR A 198 -9.21 -28.66 18.64
C THR A 198 -9.90 -29.65 17.70
N GLY A 199 -11.23 -29.66 17.63
CA GLY A 199 -11.97 -30.51 16.70
C GLY A 199 -11.71 -30.12 15.24
N TRP A 200 -11.62 -28.82 14.96
CA TRP A 200 -11.24 -28.34 13.63
C TRP A 200 -9.82 -28.77 13.25
N LEU A 201 -8.86 -28.68 14.18
CA LEU A 201 -7.47 -29.14 13.94
C LEU A 201 -7.44 -30.63 13.57
N ALA A 202 -8.15 -31.48 14.31
CA ALA A 202 -8.24 -32.90 14.02
C ALA A 202 -8.80 -33.16 12.61
N GLY A 203 -9.91 -32.50 12.26
CA GLY A 203 -10.53 -32.62 10.92
C GLY A 203 -9.65 -32.06 9.79
N TRP A 204 -8.89 -31.00 10.05
CA TRP A 204 -7.94 -30.46 9.07
C TRP A 204 -6.79 -31.42 8.81
N LEU A 205 -6.22 -32.05 9.85
CA LEU A 205 -5.14 -33.03 9.71
C LEU A 205 -5.56 -34.32 8.99
N GLU A 206 -6.86 -34.63 8.98
CA GLU A 206 -7.39 -35.77 8.23
C GLU A 206 -7.48 -35.50 6.73
N ASN A 207 -8.09 -34.39 6.33
CA ASN A 207 -8.22 -34.05 4.91
C ASN A 207 -8.28 -32.53 4.68
N PRO A 208 -7.13 -31.86 4.50
CA PRO A 208 -7.09 -30.41 4.24
C PRO A 208 -7.89 -30.00 3.00
N ARG A 209 -7.93 -30.83 1.95
CA ARG A 209 -8.62 -30.53 0.68
C ARG A 209 -10.13 -30.70 0.73
N HIS A 210 -10.63 -31.48 1.69
CA HIS A 210 -12.06 -31.51 2.01
C HIS A 210 -12.53 -30.13 2.50
N HIS A 211 -11.76 -29.50 3.39
CA HIS A 211 -12.07 -28.18 3.96
C HIS A 211 -11.77 -27.03 2.99
N ARG A 212 -10.64 -27.12 2.27
CA ARG A 212 -10.24 -26.09 1.30
C ARG A 212 -9.65 -26.76 0.06
N LYS A 213 -10.38 -26.70 -1.06
CA LYS A 213 -9.95 -27.29 -2.34
C LYS A 213 -8.56 -26.84 -2.81
N SER A 214 -8.18 -25.59 -2.51
CA SER A 214 -6.87 -25.01 -2.80
C SER A 214 -5.80 -25.24 -1.71
N ALA A 215 -6.03 -26.14 -0.75
CA ALA A 215 -5.05 -26.49 0.27
C ALA A 215 -3.81 -27.17 -0.34
N VAL A 216 -2.64 -26.67 0.06
CA VAL A 216 -1.32 -27.19 -0.36
C VAL A 216 -0.67 -28.10 0.69
N MET A 217 -1.24 -28.18 1.90
CA MET A 217 -0.73 -29.06 2.95
C MET A 217 -0.97 -30.52 2.55
N PRO A 218 0.07 -31.37 2.50
CA PRO A 218 -0.08 -32.79 2.20
C PRO A 218 -0.67 -33.55 3.39
N GLN A 219 -1.23 -34.73 3.13
CA GLN A 219 -1.52 -35.71 4.17
C GLN A 219 -0.21 -36.42 4.55
N THR A 220 0.16 -36.36 5.82
CA THR A 220 1.42 -36.92 6.36
C THR A 220 1.21 -37.93 7.49
N LEU A 221 0.02 -37.98 8.09
CA LEU A 221 -0.31 -38.84 9.24
C LEU A 221 -1.19 -40.01 8.79
N LYS A 222 -0.80 -41.23 9.17
CA LYS A 222 -1.25 -42.50 8.58
C LYS A 222 -2.60 -42.96 9.09
N ASN A 223 -2.86 -42.75 10.39
CA ASN A 223 -4.03 -43.29 11.06
C ASN A 223 -4.64 -42.29 12.04
N VAL A 224 -5.82 -42.65 12.56
CA VAL A 224 -6.59 -41.81 13.47
C VAL A 224 -5.81 -41.52 14.76
N GLN A 225 -5.02 -42.46 15.28
CA GLN A 225 -4.27 -42.25 16.52
C GLN A 225 -3.14 -41.23 16.35
N GLU A 226 -2.36 -41.32 15.28
CA GLU A 226 -1.32 -40.32 14.97
C GLU A 226 -1.93 -38.91 14.85
N ARG A 227 -3.11 -38.79 14.21
CA ARG A 227 -3.84 -37.51 14.14
C ARG A 227 -4.27 -37.00 15.51
N LYS A 228 -4.73 -37.89 16.40
CA LYS A 228 -5.09 -37.55 17.78
C LYS A 228 -3.88 -37.08 18.58
N ASP A 229 -2.76 -37.77 18.49
CA ASP A 229 -1.53 -37.45 19.21
C ASP A 229 -0.97 -36.09 18.77
N VAL A 230 -0.84 -35.87 17.45
CA VAL A 230 -0.40 -34.57 16.91
C VAL A 230 -1.38 -33.45 17.27
N THR A 231 -2.70 -33.71 17.23
CA THR A 231 -3.71 -32.73 17.67
C THR A 231 -3.57 -32.40 19.16
N ALA A 232 -3.33 -33.40 20.00
CA ALA A 232 -3.09 -33.22 21.43
C ALA A 232 -1.85 -32.35 21.66
N PHE A 233 -0.75 -32.63 20.96
CA PHE A 233 0.47 -31.81 20.99
C PHE A 233 0.21 -30.36 20.58
N LEU A 234 -0.39 -30.12 19.39
CA LEU A 234 -0.66 -28.77 18.89
C LEU A 234 -1.60 -27.98 19.83
N THR A 235 -2.51 -28.66 20.52
CA THR A 235 -3.40 -28.05 21.51
C THR A 235 -2.63 -27.52 22.74
N THR A 236 -1.47 -28.09 23.07
CA THR A 236 -0.61 -27.59 24.16
C THR A 236 0.12 -26.29 23.80
N LEU A 237 0.22 -25.95 22.50
CA LEU A 237 0.88 -24.74 22.00
C LEU A 237 -0.02 -23.51 22.14
N ALA A 238 -0.25 -23.07 23.38
CA ALA A 238 -1.10 -21.94 23.73
C ALA A 238 -0.41 -20.93 24.68
N PRO A 239 0.79 -20.40 24.35
CA PRO A 239 1.46 -19.38 25.16
C PRO A 239 0.63 -18.10 25.30
N VAL A 240 -0.28 -17.83 24.36
CA VAL A 240 -1.26 -16.73 24.43
C VAL A 240 -2.66 -17.33 24.36
N THR A 241 -3.52 -16.95 25.29
CA THR A 241 -4.93 -17.36 25.31
C THR A 241 -5.83 -16.17 25.02
N TYR A 242 -6.95 -16.43 24.35
CA TYR A 242 -7.92 -15.42 23.95
C TYR A 242 -9.21 -15.58 24.75
N PRO A 243 -9.84 -14.48 25.20
CA PRO A 243 -11.13 -14.55 25.85
C PRO A 243 -12.21 -15.00 24.84
N PHE A 244 -13.28 -15.61 25.37
CA PHE A 244 -14.49 -15.89 24.59
C PHE A 244 -15.33 -14.62 24.46
N ASP A 245 -15.86 -14.37 23.26
CA ASP A 245 -16.82 -13.30 23.05
C ASP A 245 -18.17 -13.68 23.65
N SER A 246 -18.72 -12.82 24.51
CA SER A 246 -20.06 -12.97 25.09
C SER A 246 -21.08 -11.99 24.51
N ALA A 247 -20.65 -11.08 23.63
CA ALA A 247 -21.52 -10.05 23.06
C ALA A 247 -22.43 -10.64 21.97
N PRO A 248 -23.74 -10.33 21.98
CA PRO A 248 -24.65 -10.80 20.94
C PRO A 248 -24.36 -10.13 19.59
N VAL A 249 -24.39 -10.92 18.52
CA VAL A 249 -24.26 -10.43 17.14
C VAL A 249 -25.63 -10.12 16.57
N THR A 250 -25.79 -8.92 16.00
CA THR A 250 -27.06 -8.47 15.41
C THR A 250 -27.03 -8.53 13.88
N GLU A 251 -28.19 -8.61 13.24
CA GLU A 251 -28.31 -8.61 11.77
C GLU A 251 -27.68 -7.36 11.13
N ALA A 252 -27.88 -6.18 11.73
CA ALA A 252 -27.27 -4.93 11.26
C ALA A 252 -25.73 -4.97 11.28
N MET A 253 -25.11 -5.70 12.22
CA MET A 253 -23.65 -5.89 12.24
C MET A 253 -23.19 -6.78 11.09
N LEU A 254 -23.94 -7.83 10.77
CA LEU A 254 -23.64 -8.73 9.66
C LEU A 254 -23.77 -8.02 8.32
N GLU A 255 -24.83 -7.23 8.13
CA GLU A 255 -25.03 -6.44 6.91
C GLU A 255 -23.89 -5.43 6.70
N LYS A 256 -23.51 -4.70 7.74
CA LYS A 256 -22.38 -3.75 7.69
C LYS A 256 -21.05 -4.46 7.41
N GLY A 257 -20.81 -5.61 8.03
CA GLY A 257 -19.62 -6.42 7.77
C GLY A 257 -19.56 -6.95 6.34
N LYS A 258 -20.72 -7.34 5.76
CA LYS A 258 -20.83 -7.74 4.35
C LYS A 258 -20.56 -6.59 3.40
N GLU A 259 -21.17 -5.43 3.61
CA GLU A 259 -20.91 -4.23 2.79
C GLU A 259 -19.41 -3.89 2.80
N LEU A 260 -18.79 -3.93 3.97
CA LEU A 260 -17.37 -3.69 4.10
C LEU A 260 -16.54 -4.75 3.37
N PHE A 261 -16.86 -6.03 3.51
CA PHE A 261 -16.20 -7.14 2.82
C PHE A 261 -16.21 -6.96 1.29
N ASP A 262 -17.34 -6.55 0.72
CA ASP A 262 -17.51 -6.30 -0.71
C ASP A 262 -16.74 -5.05 -1.16
N THR A 263 -16.82 -3.96 -0.40
CA THR A 263 -16.24 -2.66 -0.78
C THR A 263 -14.73 -2.56 -0.62
N VAL A 264 -14.13 -3.23 0.39
CA VAL A 264 -12.67 -3.25 0.56
C VAL A 264 -11.97 -4.19 -0.41
N GLY A 265 -12.71 -5.13 -1.00
CA GLY A 265 -12.24 -6.04 -2.05
C GLY A 265 -12.01 -7.49 -1.62
N CYS A 266 -12.44 -7.92 -0.42
CA CYS A 266 -12.26 -9.30 0.03
C CYS A 266 -12.90 -10.33 -0.94
N ALA A 267 -14.07 -9.98 -1.50
CA ALA A 267 -14.79 -10.80 -2.47
C ALA A 267 -14.04 -11.03 -3.80
N LYS A 268 -12.98 -10.26 -4.09
CA LYS A 268 -12.16 -10.45 -5.31
C LYS A 268 -11.27 -11.69 -5.24
N CYS A 269 -10.90 -12.12 -4.04
CA CYS A 269 -10.08 -13.32 -3.83
C CYS A 269 -10.88 -14.47 -3.22
N HIS A 270 -11.86 -14.17 -2.36
CA HIS A 270 -12.73 -15.13 -1.68
C HIS A 270 -14.02 -15.38 -2.46
N ASP A 271 -13.86 -16.00 -3.63
CA ASP A 271 -14.94 -16.44 -4.51
C ASP A 271 -15.38 -17.90 -4.20
N LYS A 272 -16.16 -18.53 -5.10
CA LYS A 272 -16.60 -19.92 -4.95
C LYS A 272 -15.45 -20.93 -4.79
N ASN A 273 -14.26 -20.62 -5.31
CA ASN A 273 -13.08 -21.50 -5.28
C ASN A 273 -12.20 -21.27 -4.03
N ASN A 274 -12.40 -20.17 -3.32
CA ASN A 274 -11.72 -19.83 -2.06
C ASN A 274 -12.78 -19.53 -0.98
N ASN A 275 -13.67 -20.50 -0.77
CA ASN A 275 -14.80 -20.35 0.12
C ASN A 275 -14.32 -20.02 1.56
N LEU A 276 -15.14 -19.24 2.27
CA LEU A 276 -14.98 -18.91 3.69
C LEU A 276 -15.98 -19.68 4.58
N ALA A 277 -16.63 -20.70 4.03
CA ALA A 277 -17.62 -21.49 4.74
C ALA A 277 -16.96 -22.20 5.93
N GLY A 278 -17.61 -22.14 7.09
CA GLY A 278 -17.10 -22.77 8.31
C GLY A 278 -15.85 -22.12 8.90
N VAL A 279 -15.41 -20.94 8.42
CA VAL A 279 -14.26 -20.22 9.02
C VAL A 279 -14.52 -19.87 10.49
N GLY A 280 -15.77 -19.59 10.87
CA GLY A 280 -16.15 -19.41 12.27
C GLY A 280 -15.86 -20.62 13.17
N LEU A 281 -15.89 -21.84 12.62
CA LEU A 281 -15.63 -23.09 13.36
C LEU A 281 -14.14 -23.31 13.61
N LYS A 282 -13.28 -22.67 12.80
CA LYS A 282 -11.82 -22.78 12.92
C LYS A 282 -11.33 -22.11 14.20
N TYR A 283 -11.82 -20.92 14.51
CA TYR A 283 -11.28 -20.10 15.60
C TYR A 283 -12.02 -20.35 16.90
N ARG A 284 -11.31 -20.27 18.05
CA ARG A 284 -11.91 -20.46 19.39
C ARG A 284 -12.80 -19.30 19.82
N SER A 285 -12.52 -18.10 19.33
CA SER A 285 -13.28 -16.86 19.54
C SER A 285 -13.03 -15.91 18.37
N LEU A 286 -13.61 -14.70 18.39
CA LEU A 286 -13.47 -13.73 17.31
C LEU A 286 -12.07 -13.11 17.25
N GLU A 287 -11.45 -12.86 18.41
CA GLU A 287 -10.19 -12.11 18.50
C GLU A 287 -9.02 -12.73 17.69
N PRO A 288 -8.79 -14.06 17.71
CA PRO A 288 -7.80 -14.68 16.82
C PRO A 288 -8.03 -14.42 15.33
N LEU A 289 -9.29 -14.29 14.89
CA LEU A 289 -9.64 -13.96 13.51
C LEU A 289 -9.41 -12.46 13.24
N VAL A 290 -9.70 -11.60 14.21
CA VAL A 290 -9.40 -10.15 14.15
C VAL A 290 -7.90 -9.94 13.99
N ASP A 291 -7.08 -10.58 14.82
CA ASP A 291 -5.62 -10.53 14.73
C ASP A 291 -5.12 -11.02 13.36
N PHE A 292 -5.66 -12.14 12.89
CA PHE A 292 -5.27 -12.69 11.59
C PHE A 292 -5.64 -11.76 10.42
N ILE A 293 -6.85 -11.19 10.39
CA ILE A 293 -7.25 -10.23 9.33
C ILE A 293 -6.43 -8.94 9.44
N SER A 294 -6.07 -8.54 10.65
CA SER A 294 -5.25 -7.36 10.92
C SER A 294 -3.85 -7.49 10.32
N ASN A 295 -3.19 -8.64 10.51
CA ASN A 295 -1.85 -8.91 9.97
C ASN A 295 -1.64 -10.40 9.61
N PRO A 296 -2.10 -10.86 8.43
CA PRO A 296 -2.03 -12.28 8.06
C PRO A 296 -0.60 -12.83 8.01
N HIS A 297 0.36 -12.01 7.58
CA HIS A 297 1.77 -12.38 7.37
C HIS A 297 2.55 -12.63 8.66
N GLU A 298 2.03 -12.19 9.81
CA GLU A 298 2.61 -12.53 11.12
C GLU A 298 2.35 -13.98 11.48
N THR A 299 1.20 -14.53 11.07
CA THR A 299 0.88 -15.95 11.24
C THR A 299 1.42 -16.79 10.09
N ASP A 300 1.32 -16.30 8.86
CA ASP A 300 1.69 -17.03 7.64
C ASP A 300 2.56 -16.12 6.75
N PRO A 301 3.88 -15.99 7.01
CA PRO A 301 4.75 -15.07 6.29
C PRO A 301 4.82 -15.32 4.77
N HIS A 302 4.61 -16.57 4.34
CA HIS A 302 4.53 -16.97 2.93
C HIS A 302 3.06 -17.11 2.46
N GLY A 303 2.12 -16.63 3.26
CA GLY A 303 0.70 -16.66 3.00
C GLY A 303 0.31 -15.68 1.89
N ARG A 304 -0.66 -16.08 1.07
CA ARG A 304 -1.19 -15.24 -0.01
C ARG A 304 -2.31 -14.30 0.44
N MET A 305 -2.74 -14.39 1.70
CA MET A 305 -3.77 -13.50 2.22
C MET A 305 -3.15 -12.13 2.47
N PRO A 306 -3.59 -11.07 1.77
CA PRO A 306 -3.00 -9.76 1.95
C PRO A 306 -3.53 -9.06 3.20
N GLN A 307 -2.74 -8.15 3.72
CA GLN A 307 -3.21 -7.15 4.66
C GLN A 307 -3.96 -6.04 3.90
N LEU A 308 -5.21 -5.77 4.28
CA LEU A 308 -6.06 -4.75 3.65
C LEU A 308 -6.37 -3.55 4.57
N PHE A 309 -6.12 -3.69 5.86
CA PHE A 309 -6.42 -2.69 6.88
C PHE A 309 -5.15 -2.16 7.52
N LYS A 310 -5.23 -0.94 8.07
CA LYS A 310 -4.22 -0.36 8.96
C LYS A 310 -4.58 -0.69 10.41
N PRO A 311 -3.89 -1.65 11.05
CA PRO A 311 -4.25 -2.14 12.38
C PRO A 311 -4.46 -1.03 13.42
N GLU A 312 -3.62 0.00 13.38
CA GLU A 312 -3.57 1.05 14.41
C GLU A 312 -4.78 1.99 14.36
N THR A 313 -5.44 2.09 13.22
CA THR A 313 -6.51 3.08 12.97
C THR A 313 -7.84 2.45 12.57
N GLU A 314 -7.84 1.18 12.18
CA GLU A 314 -9.00 0.51 11.57
C GLU A 314 -9.41 -0.79 12.27
N ALA A 315 -8.96 -1.02 13.51
CA ALA A 315 -9.34 -2.21 14.31
C ALA A 315 -10.87 -2.45 14.35
N HIS A 316 -11.66 -1.38 14.43
CA HIS A 316 -13.13 -1.47 14.43
C HIS A 316 -13.72 -1.99 13.10
N LEU A 317 -13.09 -1.68 11.96
CA LEU A 317 -13.48 -2.18 10.64
C LEU A 317 -13.10 -3.65 10.49
N ILE A 318 -11.89 -4.01 10.95
CA ILE A 318 -11.41 -5.40 10.97
C ILE A 318 -12.39 -6.27 11.76
N ARG A 319 -12.81 -5.83 12.96
CA ARG A 319 -13.78 -6.56 13.78
C ARG A 319 -15.13 -6.75 13.08
N GLN A 320 -15.61 -5.77 12.33
CA GLN A 320 -16.85 -5.89 11.55
C GLN A 320 -16.76 -6.97 10.46
N VAL A 321 -15.65 -6.99 9.71
CA VAL A 321 -15.41 -8.05 8.71
C VAL A 321 -15.28 -9.42 9.38
N ALA A 322 -14.50 -9.50 10.47
CA ALA A 322 -14.32 -10.74 11.23
C ALA A 322 -15.67 -11.29 11.71
N THR A 323 -16.54 -10.41 12.23
CA THR A 323 -17.88 -10.78 12.72
C THR A 323 -18.73 -11.36 11.60
N TYR A 324 -18.75 -10.71 10.44
CA TYR A 324 -19.48 -11.21 9.28
C TYR A 324 -18.95 -12.58 8.83
N VAL A 325 -17.64 -12.71 8.65
CA VAL A 325 -17.01 -13.94 8.15
C VAL A 325 -17.17 -15.11 9.13
N SER A 326 -17.09 -14.87 10.44
CA SER A 326 -17.27 -15.93 11.44
C SER A 326 -18.70 -16.49 11.49
N HIS A 327 -19.69 -15.76 10.98
CA HIS A 327 -21.10 -16.17 10.97
C HIS A 327 -21.57 -16.70 9.59
N GLN A 328 -20.68 -16.80 8.60
CA GLN A 328 -21.03 -17.39 7.29
C GLN A 328 -21.03 -18.92 7.35
N ASN A 329 -22.15 -19.53 6.92
CA ASN A 329 -22.30 -20.99 6.71
C ASN A 329 -21.78 -21.84 7.87
N MET A 330 -22.33 -21.63 9.07
CA MET A 330 -22.14 -22.53 10.21
C MET A 330 -22.92 -23.83 9.97
N GLN A 331 -22.37 -24.75 9.18
CA GLN A 331 -22.76 -26.16 9.32
C GLN A 331 -22.16 -26.65 10.65
N PRO A 332 -22.91 -27.32 11.53
CA PRO A 332 -22.35 -27.89 12.75
C PRO A 332 -21.22 -28.86 12.38
N PHE A 333 -20.03 -28.62 12.90
CA PHE A 333 -18.99 -29.66 12.87
C PHE A 333 -19.41 -30.71 13.90
N GLU A 334 -19.70 -31.94 13.46
CA GLU A 334 -19.80 -33.06 14.38
C GLU A 334 -18.49 -33.14 15.16
N GLN A 335 -18.53 -32.89 16.47
CA GLN A 335 -17.40 -33.16 17.35
C GLN A 335 -17.10 -34.66 17.28
N GLN A 336 -16.22 -35.07 16.36
CA GLN A 336 -15.66 -36.41 16.40
C GLN A 336 -14.78 -36.52 17.65
N ASP A 337 -14.77 -37.67 18.30
CA ASP A 337 -13.97 -37.95 19.51
C ASP A 337 -12.46 -37.78 19.28
N HIS A 338 -11.96 -36.56 19.47
CA HIS A 338 -10.52 -36.21 19.53
C HIS A 338 -9.94 -36.45 20.93
N VAL A 339 -10.68 -37.14 21.79
CA VAL A 339 -10.25 -37.56 23.13
C VAL A 339 -9.30 -38.75 23.01
N GLY A 340 -8.22 -38.74 23.81
CA GLY A 340 -7.30 -39.87 23.96
C GLY A 340 -5.98 -39.82 23.17
N GLY A 341 -5.53 -38.64 22.72
CA GLY A 341 -4.18 -38.46 22.13
C GLY A 341 -3.10 -38.17 23.18
N ASP A 342 -1.87 -38.61 22.92
CA ASP A 342 -0.67 -38.36 23.73
C ASP A 342 0.16 -37.21 23.14
N ALA A 343 0.26 -36.09 23.86
CA ALA A 343 1.00 -34.90 23.41
C ALA A 343 2.52 -35.13 23.27
N THR A 344 3.11 -36.05 24.04
CA THR A 344 4.53 -36.38 23.94
C THR A 344 4.80 -37.18 22.66
N GLN A 345 3.97 -38.18 22.37
CA GLN A 345 4.03 -38.91 21.09
C GLN A 345 3.73 -37.99 19.91
N GLY A 346 2.75 -37.09 20.06
CA GLY A 346 2.41 -36.09 19.05
C GLY A 346 3.56 -35.16 18.69
N ALA A 347 4.37 -34.74 19.68
CA ALA A 347 5.56 -33.93 19.44
C ALA A 347 6.63 -34.68 18.63
N GLN A 348 6.82 -35.98 18.93
CA GLN A 348 7.75 -36.83 18.18
C GLN A 348 7.26 -37.04 16.73
N LEU A 349 5.97 -37.37 16.57
CA LEU A 349 5.33 -37.53 15.26
C LEU A 349 5.38 -36.24 14.43
N PHE A 350 5.22 -35.07 15.04
CA PHE A 350 5.31 -33.80 14.33
C PHE A 350 6.68 -33.62 13.64
N SER A 351 7.75 -34.07 14.27
CA SER A 351 9.10 -34.05 13.71
C SER A 351 9.29 -35.16 12.65
N SER A 352 8.91 -36.40 12.98
CA SER A 352 9.16 -37.56 12.11
C SER A 352 8.21 -37.69 10.92
N ALA A 353 7.06 -37.02 10.94
CA ALA A 353 6.14 -36.92 9.81
C ALA A 353 6.46 -35.73 8.88
N GLY A 354 7.52 -34.96 9.18
CA GLY A 354 7.97 -33.84 8.36
C GLY A 354 7.11 -32.57 8.47
N CYS A 355 6.23 -32.45 9.47
CA CYS A 355 5.41 -31.24 9.66
C CYS A 355 6.30 -30.00 9.86
N ALA A 356 7.41 -30.16 10.58
CA ALA A 356 8.40 -29.11 10.83
C ALA A 356 9.20 -28.69 9.58
N ASN A 357 9.17 -29.42 8.46
CA ASN A 357 9.77 -28.95 7.19
C ASN A 357 9.01 -27.74 6.64
N CYS A 358 7.69 -27.70 6.86
CA CYS A 358 6.85 -26.61 6.38
C CYS A 358 6.48 -25.61 7.48
N HIS A 359 6.32 -26.05 8.73
CA HIS A 359 5.80 -25.24 9.82
C HIS A 359 6.87 -24.84 10.83
N SER A 360 7.08 -23.53 11.01
CA SER A 360 7.83 -23.01 12.17
C SER A 360 7.02 -23.26 13.44
N THR A 361 7.61 -23.94 14.43
CA THR A 361 6.90 -24.33 15.66
C THR A 361 7.82 -24.30 16.86
N THR A 362 7.53 -23.47 17.85
CA THR A 362 8.25 -23.40 19.12
C THR A 362 7.44 -24.07 20.23
N ALA A 363 8.07 -24.98 20.99
CA ALA A 363 7.51 -25.59 22.20
C ALA A 363 8.49 -25.44 23.37
N GLY A 364 8.00 -25.02 24.55
CA GLY A 364 8.86 -24.83 25.73
C GLY A 364 10.01 -23.82 25.53
N GLY A 365 9.88 -22.94 24.53
CA GLY A 365 10.90 -21.97 24.18
C GLY A 365 11.92 -22.40 23.11
N ARG A 366 11.85 -23.64 22.63
CA ARG A 366 12.75 -24.19 21.60
C ARG A 366 12.02 -24.46 20.29
N LEU A 367 12.68 -24.23 19.16
CA LEU A 367 12.18 -24.60 17.84
C LEU A 367 12.19 -26.13 17.69
N ILE A 368 11.14 -26.67 17.08
CA ILE A 368 11.06 -28.09 16.71
C ILE A 368 11.57 -28.24 15.29
N ALA A 369 12.65 -29.01 15.13
CA ALA A 369 13.20 -29.38 13.82
C ALA A 369 12.54 -30.66 13.29
N SER A 370 12.55 -30.81 11.97
CA SER A 370 12.15 -32.04 11.27
C SER A 370 13.30 -33.04 11.25
N THR A 371 12.99 -34.34 11.29
CA THR A 371 13.98 -35.40 11.00
C THR A 371 13.86 -35.95 9.57
N VAL A 372 12.89 -35.46 8.78
CA VAL A 372 12.64 -35.94 7.42
C VAL A 372 13.47 -35.13 6.43
N LYS A 373 14.36 -35.81 5.70
CA LYS A 373 15.07 -35.30 4.53
C LYS A 373 14.72 -36.12 3.29
N ALA A 374 14.75 -35.51 2.10
CA ALA A 374 14.54 -36.18 0.83
C ALA A 374 15.75 -35.96 -0.10
N PRO A 375 15.95 -36.79 -1.15
CA PRO A 375 17.07 -36.65 -2.06
C PRO A 375 17.18 -35.24 -2.64
N ALA A 376 18.39 -34.68 -2.64
CA ALA A 376 18.67 -33.38 -3.23
C ALA A 376 18.40 -33.40 -4.74
N PHE A 377 17.68 -32.39 -5.25
CA PHE A 377 17.53 -32.21 -6.70
C PHE A 377 18.68 -31.41 -7.30
N ALA A 378 19.29 -30.56 -6.50
CA ALA A 378 20.34 -29.66 -6.92
C ALA A 378 21.35 -29.52 -5.79
N PHE A 379 22.58 -29.13 -6.12
CA PHE A 379 23.53 -28.73 -5.08
C PHE A 379 22.96 -27.53 -4.32
N SER A 380 23.10 -27.54 -3.00
CA SER A 380 22.81 -26.39 -2.16
C SER A 380 23.68 -25.21 -2.60
N LYS A 381 23.09 -24.02 -2.65
CA LYS A 381 23.83 -22.77 -2.77
C LYS A 381 24.38 -22.45 -1.38
N GLY A 382 25.70 -22.41 -1.23
CA GLY A 382 26.31 -21.99 0.04
C GLY A 382 25.80 -20.62 0.46
N MET A 383 25.64 -20.40 1.76
CA MET A 383 25.13 -19.14 2.29
C MET A 383 26.26 -18.12 2.36
N ALA A 384 25.95 -16.85 2.08
CA ALA A 384 26.95 -15.78 2.00
C ALA A 384 27.43 -15.32 3.39
N LEU A 385 28.16 -16.18 4.10
CA LEU A 385 28.86 -15.84 5.32
C LEU A 385 30.12 -15.02 4.98
N ARG A 386 30.22 -13.85 5.58
CA ARG A 386 31.30 -12.89 5.29
C ARG A 386 32.42 -12.94 6.33
N HIS A 387 32.04 -12.99 7.60
CA HIS A 387 32.97 -13.03 8.72
C HIS A 387 32.45 -13.94 9.82
N PHE A 388 33.34 -14.68 10.47
CA PHE A 388 32.99 -15.53 11.62
C PHE A 388 34.16 -15.70 12.60
N TRP A 389 33.91 -15.38 13.87
CA TRP A 389 34.85 -15.58 14.97
C TRP A 389 34.25 -16.49 16.03
N THR A 390 34.86 -17.64 16.27
CA THR A 390 34.49 -18.55 17.37
C THR A 390 34.98 -18.02 18.71
N PHE A 391 36.10 -17.28 18.74
CA PHE A 391 36.70 -16.78 19.98
C PHE A 391 37.14 -17.85 21.02
N ASP A 392 37.42 -19.08 20.57
CA ASP A 392 37.87 -20.18 21.44
C ASP A 392 39.25 -19.95 22.07
N ASP A 393 40.22 -19.51 21.28
CA ASP A 393 41.59 -19.31 21.74
C ASP A 393 42.32 -18.21 20.98
N HIS A 394 41.72 -17.73 19.88
CA HIS A 394 42.28 -16.68 19.04
C HIS A 394 41.20 -15.73 18.50
N VAL A 395 41.63 -14.63 17.87
CA VAL A 395 40.77 -13.69 17.14
C VAL A 395 41.09 -13.88 15.66
N LYS A 396 40.52 -14.94 15.08
CA LYS A 396 40.67 -15.33 13.68
C LYS A 396 39.28 -15.36 13.08
N ASP A 397 39.15 -14.60 12.01
CA ASP A 397 38.02 -14.73 11.10
C ASP A 397 38.21 -16.03 10.31
N LEU A 398 37.27 -16.97 10.44
CA LEU A 398 37.30 -18.27 9.79
C LEU A 398 36.57 -18.27 8.44
N ALA A 399 35.70 -17.30 8.18
CA ALA A 399 34.97 -17.17 6.91
C ALA A 399 35.66 -16.21 5.93
N GLY A 400 36.34 -15.19 6.46
CA GLY A 400 37.10 -14.22 5.69
C GLY A 400 38.58 -14.20 6.07
N ASN A 401 39.35 -13.38 5.33
CA ASN A 401 40.79 -13.22 5.57
C ASN A 401 41.13 -12.06 6.52
N ASN A 402 40.12 -11.42 7.13
CA ASN A 402 40.31 -10.22 7.96
C ASN A 402 40.05 -10.53 9.43
N HIS A 403 41.07 -11.06 10.09
CA HIS A 403 40.97 -11.57 11.45
C HIS A 403 40.62 -10.51 12.51
N GLY A 404 40.96 -9.24 12.27
CA GLY A 404 40.82 -8.17 13.27
C GLY A 404 41.99 -8.11 14.26
N LYS A 405 42.26 -6.91 14.78
CA LYS A 405 43.35 -6.63 15.73
C LYS A 405 42.79 -6.36 17.12
N VAL A 406 43.28 -7.08 18.12
CA VAL A 406 42.97 -6.79 19.52
C VAL A 406 43.68 -5.51 19.97
N VAL A 407 42.92 -4.58 20.54
CA VAL A 407 43.43 -3.39 21.21
C VAL A 407 43.18 -3.54 22.70
N GLY A 408 44.25 -3.51 23.51
CA GLY A 408 44.19 -3.79 24.94
C GLY A 408 44.65 -5.22 25.28
N VAL A 409 44.30 -5.71 26.47
CA VAL A 409 44.71 -7.04 26.94
C VAL A 409 43.75 -8.11 26.46
N GLN A 410 44.27 -9.15 25.82
CA GLN A 410 43.50 -10.32 25.36
C GLN A 410 43.26 -11.29 26.52
N LYS A 411 42.00 -11.69 26.74
CA LYS A 411 41.59 -12.65 27.78
C LYS A 411 40.44 -13.51 27.26
N TYR A 412 40.38 -14.76 27.74
CA TYR A 412 39.34 -15.72 27.40
C TYR A 412 38.52 -16.11 28.62
N GLY A 413 37.23 -16.41 28.39
CA GLY A 413 36.22 -16.78 29.38
C GLY A 413 35.87 -18.28 29.33
N LYS A 414 34.75 -18.66 29.98
CA LYS A 414 34.18 -20.02 29.84
C LYS A 414 33.31 -20.07 28.57
N PRO A 415 33.25 -21.21 27.87
CA PRO A 415 32.43 -21.37 26.65
C PRO A 415 30.93 -21.24 26.92
N VAL A 416 30.14 -21.19 25.84
CA VAL A 416 28.67 -21.22 25.87
C VAL A 416 28.14 -22.54 26.46
N LYS A 417 28.77 -23.68 26.15
CA LYS A 417 28.39 -25.01 26.64
C LYS A 417 29.44 -25.54 27.62
N ASP A 418 29.02 -26.00 28.81
CA ASP A 418 29.91 -26.55 29.84
C ASP A 418 30.65 -27.84 29.42
N ALA A 419 30.28 -28.44 28.27
CA ALA A 419 30.86 -29.66 27.71
C ALA A 419 31.79 -29.42 26.51
N ASP A 420 31.92 -28.18 26.01
CA ASP A 420 32.85 -27.83 24.93
C ASP A 420 34.26 -27.57 25.51
N ASP A 421 35.30 -27.92 24.76
CA ASP A 421 36.70 -27.62 25.08
C ASP A 421 37.11 -26.18 24.69
N GLY A 422 36.21 -25.46 24.01
CA GLY A 422 36.34 -24.07 23.58
C GLY A 422 36.29 -23.01 24.70
N ARG A 423 36.42 -21.73 24.32
CA ARG A 423 36.32 -20.57 25.23
C ARG A 423 35.60 -19.41 24.51
N SER A 424 35.32 -18.33 25.24
CA SER A 424 34.75 -17.10 24.69
C SER A 424 35.74 -15.94 24.79
N PHE A 425 35.66 -14.89 23.96
CA PHE A 425 36.48 -13.69 24.16
C PHE A 425 35.92 -12.82 25.30
N ARG A 426 36.77 -12.49 26.29
CA ARG A 426 36.37 -11.68 27.44
C ARG A 426 36.71 -10.21 27.23
N PHE A 427 35.67 -9.38 27.20
CA PHE A 427 35.79 -7.93 27.21
C PHE A 427 35.74 -7.39 28.64
N ASP A 428 36.78 -6.68 29.07
CA ASP A 428 36.90 -6.14 30.43
C ASP A 428 36.49 -4.67 30.55
N GLY A 429 36.00 -4.08 29.45
CA GLY A 429 35.72 -2.66 29.34
C GLY A 429 36.96 -1.82 29.02
N ASN A 430 38.14 -2.40 28.88
CA ASN A 430 39.37 -1.72 28.45
C ASN A 430 39.93 -2.22 27.12
N ASN A 431 39.49 -3.39 26.67
CA ASN A 431 39.86 -3.99 25.39
C ASN A 431 38.73 -3.93 24.36
N TYR A 432 39.08 -4.06 23.08
CA TYR A 432 38.16 -4.22 21.95
C TYR A 432 38.90 -4.82 20.75
N ILE A 433 38.16 -5.25 19.72
CA ILE A 433 38.74 -5.77 18.47
C ILE A 433 38.42 -4.79 17.34
N GLU A 434 39.40 -4.53 16.48
CA GLU A 434 39.30 -3.58 15.38
C GLU A 434 39.60 -4.23 14.04
N LEU A 435 38.73 -3.99 13.06
CA LEU A 435 38.90 -4.37 11.66
C LEU A 435 38.94 -3.11 10.80
N THR A 436 39.80 -3.12 9.77
CA THR A 436 39.84 -2.08 8.73
C THR A 436 39.21 -2.61 7.44
N HIS A 437 38.59 -1.74 6.64
CA HIS A 437 37.96 -2.04 5.34
C HIS A 437 36.86 -3.13 5.40
N PHE A 438 35.79 -2.87 6.15
CA PHE A 438 34.59 -3.70 6.16
C PHE A 438 33.62 -3.13 5.14
N HIS A 439 33.13 -3.79 4.08
CA HIS A 439 32.02 -3.22 3.29
C HIS A 439 30.67 -3.63 3.91
N ARG A 440 29.69 -2.74 4.00
CA ARG A 440 28.38 -3.08 4.58
C ARG A 440 27.38 -3.43 3.47
N PRO A 441 26.89 -4.67 3.42
CA PRO A 441 25.86 -5.05 2.46
C PRO A 441 24.51 -4.39 2.78
N ASP A 442 23.65 -4.27 1.76
CA ASP A 442 22.29 -3.73 1.94
C ASP A 442 21.30 -4.71 2.58
N GLN A 443 21.59 -6.01 2.49
CA GLN A 443 20.99 -7.07 3.27
C GLN A 443 22.07 -7.71 4.15
N MET A 444 21.84 -7.83 5.45
CA MET A 444 22.89 -8.28 6.37
C MET A 444 22.31 -8.96 7.60
N THR A 445 23.01 -9.96 8.12
CA THR A 445 22.74 -10.52 9.44
C THR A 445 23.96 -10.42 10.33
N ILE A 446 23.75 -9.98 11.58
CA ILE A 446 24.73 -10.04 12.67
C ILE A 446 24.18 -11.05 13.67
N SER A 447 24.99 -12.00 14.11
CA SER A 447 24.62 -12.98 15.14
C SER A 447 25.77 -13.19 16.11
N ALA A 448 25.49 -13.28 17.40
CA ALA A 448 26.49 -13.59 18.43
C ALA A 448 25.86 -14.22 19.67
N TRP A 449 26.63 -15.03 20.37
CA TRP A 449 26.36 -15.36 21.78
C TRP A 449 27.02 -14.32 22.68
N ILE A 450 26.30 -13.91 23.72
CA ILE A 450 26.75 -12.87 24.65
C ILE A 450 26.45 -13.23 26.11
N LYS A 451 27.30 -12.75 27.02
CA LYS A 451 27.11 -12.87 28.47
C LYS A 451 27.62 -11.63 29.18
N THR A 452 26.75 -10.91 29.90
CA THR A 452 27.14 -9.64 30.54
C THR A 452 26.34 -9.31 31.80
N ASP A 453 27.00 -8.65 32.76
CA ASP A 453 26.43 -8.07 33.98
C ASP A 453 26.38 -6.52 33.95
N LYS A 454 26.87 -5.90 32.86
CA LYS A 454 26.98 -4.44 32.72
C LYS A 454 26.52 -3.88 31.38
N GLY A 455 26.46 -4.69 30.32
CA GLY A 455 26.16 -4.26 28.97
C GLY A 455 27.34 -3.62 28.24
N GLY A 456 27.02 -2.73 27.29
CA GLY A 456 27.95 -2.01 26.42
C GLY A 456 27.73 -2.29 24.93
N GLU A 457 28.69 -1.86 24.11
CA GLU A 457 28.63 -1.96 22.65
C GLU A 457 29.08 -3.34 22.14
N VAL A 458 28.19 -4.10 21.51
CA VAL A 458 28.54 -5.43 20.98
C VAL A 458 29.35 -5.29 19.70
N ILE A 459 28.85 -4.52 18.73
CA ILE A 459 29.53 -4.29 17.45
C ILE A 459 29.09 -2.95 16.84
N SER A 460 30.05 -2.19 16.30
CA SER A 460 29.79 -0.93 15.62
C SER A 460 30.64 -0.75 14.37
N TRP A 461 30.18 0.05 13.42
CA TRP A 461 30.99 0.44 12.25
C TRP A 461 30.78 1.91 11.87
N ALA A 462 31.87 2.55 11.46
CA ALA A 462 31.94 3.99 11.25
C ALA A 462 33.14 4.41 10.39
N ARG A 463 33.20 5.70 10.02
CA ARG A 463 34.34 6.30 9.31
C ARG A 463 35.56 6.54 10.23
N PRO A 464 36.78 6.56 9.68
CA PRO A 464 37.97 7.00 10.40
C PRO A 464 37.87 8.50 10.72
N GLY A 465 38.37 8.94 11.88
CA GLY A 465 38.50 10.38 12.21
C GLY A 465 37.32 11.03 12.93
N GLY A 466 36.22 10.30 13.21
CA GLY A 466 35.24 10.69 14.25
C GLY A 466 34.02 11.50 13.80
N GLY A 467 33.62 11.42 12.53
CA GLY A 467 32.32 11.94 12.11
C GLY A 467 31.18 11.04 12.58
N ARG A 468 30.19 11.58 13.32
CA ARG A 468 29.00 10.84 13.78
C ARG A 468 28.07 10.38 12.64
N ARG A 469 28.26 10.90 11.43
CA ARG A 469 27.31 10.72 10.32
C ARG A 469 27.48 9.34 9.69
N GLY A 470 26.41 8.54 9.68
CA GLY A 470 26.39 7.24 9.02
C GLY A 470 26.92 6.06 9.85
N SER A 471 27.31 6.28 11.12
CA SER A 471 27.70 5.19 12.03
C SER A 471 26.51 4.31 12.42
N ARG A 472 26.80 3.06 12.77
CA ARG A 472 25.80 2.06 13.18
C ARG A 472 26.30 1.28 14.39
N GLU A 473 25.38 0.89 15.25
CA GLU A 473 25.68 0.22 16.51
C GLU A 473 24.64 -0.82 16.89
N LEU A 474 25.12 -1.93 17.45
CA LEU A 474 24.34 -2.92 18.18
C LEU A 474 24.83 -2.92 19.62
N ARG A 475 23.94 -2.49 20.53
CA ARG A 475 24.31 -2.27 21.93
C ARG A 475 23.30 -2.81 22.92
N ILE A 476 23.77 -3.06 24.13
CA ILE A 476 22.98 -3.55 25.25
C ILE A 476 23.16 -2.60 26.42
N ASN A 477 22.09 -1.91 26.80
CA ASN A 477 22.16 -0.84 27.79
C ASN A 477 20.94 -0.85 28.72
N ILE A 478 21.10 -0.24 29.89
CA ILE A 478 20.01 0.06 30.81
C ILE A 478 19.38 1.39 30.40
N GLY A 479 18.07 1.40 30.19
CA GLY A 479 17.30 2.60 29.90
C GLY A 479 17.07 3.49 31.13
N GLN A 480 16.62 4.73 30.90
CA GLN A 480 16.25 5.66 31.98
C GLN A 480 15.07 5.17 32.82
N ASP A 481 14.30 4.23 32.28
CA ASP A 481 13.22 3.48 32.92
C ASP A 481 13.72 2.31 33.80
N GLY A 482 15.05 2.14 33.93
CA GLY A 482 15.66 1.09 34.74
C GLY A 482 15.65 -0.30 34.10
N LYS A 483 15.05 -0.46 32.91
CA LYS A 483 14.98 -1.73 32.19
C LYS A 483 16.20 -1.90 31.29
N ASN A 484 16.81 -3.09 31.28
CA ASN A 484 17.90 -3.40 30.37
C ASN A 484 17.37 -4.05 29.08
N SER A 485 17.94 -3.70 27.93
CA SER A 485 17.51 -4.24 26.64
C SER A 485 18.60 -4.08 25.60
N ILE A 486 18.46 -4.82 24.49
CA ILE A 486 19.20 -4.64 23.25
C ILE A 486 18.59 -3.51 22.41
N CYS A 487 19.42 -2.85 21.61
CA CYS A 487 19.04 -1.79 20.70
C CYS A 487 19.93 -1.82 19.46
N TYR A 488 19.32 -1.74 18.29
CA TYR A 488 20.01 -1.43 17.04
C TYR A 488 19.79 0.05 16.72
N GLY A 489 20.89 0.80 16.61
CA GLY A 489 20.89 2.25 16.47
C GLY A 489 21.59 2.73 15.21
N GLU A 490 21.05 3.79 14.62
CA GLU A 490 21.64 4.44 13.46
C GLU A 490 21.90 5.92 13.75
N TYR A 491 23.08 6.41 13.36
CA TYR A 491 23.34 7.83 13.34
C TYR A 491 22.99 8.44 11.97
N ASN A 492 22.22 9.53 12.02
CA ASN A 492 21.70 10.28 10.88
C ASN A 492 22.77 11.07 10.12
N SER A 493 22.40 11.60 8.95
CA SER A 493 23.18 12.58 8.20
C SER A 493 23.38 13.93 8.93
N ASP A 494 22.52 14.25 9.90
CA ASP A 494 22.68 15.40 10.82
C ASP A 494 23.61 15.09 12.01
N GLY A 495 24.03 13.83 12.20
CA GLY A 495 24.86 13.38 13.31
C GLY A 495 24.10 13.03 14.60
N GLY A 496 22.76 13.09 14.58
CA GLY A 496 21.90 12.65 15.67
C GLY A 496 21.74 11.13 15.71
N TRP A 497 21.76 10.56 16.92
CA TRP A 497 21.48 9.14 17.15
C TRP A 497 19.99 8.87 17.18
N ARG A 498 19.51 7.82 16.48
CA ARG A 498 18.13 7.34 16.57
C ARG A 498 18.09 5.82 16.74
N PRO A 499 17.29 5.28 17.68
CA PRO A 499 17.03 3.85 17.72
C PRO A 499 16.19 3.47 16.49
N VAL A 500 16.65 2.50 15.70
CA VAL A 500 15.84 1.92 14.63
C VAL A 500 14.91 0.85 15.18
N ILE A 501 15.39 0.06 16.15
CA ILE A 501 14.53 -0.78 16.98
C ILE A 501 14.62 -0.27 18.42
N GLN A 502 13.47 0.08 18.97
CA GLN A 502 13.36 0.57 20.34
C GLN A 502 13.20 -0.61 21.29
N ARG A 503 14.13 -0.69 22.26
CA ARG A 503 14.18 -1.59 23.42
C ARG A 503 12.90 -2.42 23.68
N PRO A 504 12.82 -3.67 23.20
CA PRO A 504 11.69 -4.54 23.50
C PRO A 504 11.52 -4.68 25.02
N SER A 505 10.32 -4.37 25.54
CA SER A 505 10.07 -4.27 26.98
C SER A 505 10.07 -5.60 27.73
N ASP A 506 10.08 -6.72 26.99
CA ASP A 506 10.04 -8.11 27.45
C ASP A 506 11.41 -8.81 27.36
N VAL A 507 12.49 -8.06 27.13
CA VAL A 507 13.86 -8.59 26.97
C VAL A 507 14.70 -8.21 28.18
N GLN A 508 15.42 -9.19 28.74
CA GLN A 508 16.40 -8.98 29.82
C GLN A 508 17.69 -9.71 29.44
N LEU A 509 18.80 -8.97 29.30
CA LEU A 509 20.09 -9.48 28.82
C LEU A 509 21.27 -9.19 29.76
N ILE A 510 21.09 -8.28 30.71
CA ILE A 510 22.10 -7.94 31.72
C ILE A 510 21.80 -8.72 32.99
N ASP A 511 21.95 -10.05 32.91
CA ASP A 511 21.69 -11.00 33.99
C ASP A 511 22.84 -11.98 34.22
N ASN A 512 23.96 -11.78 33.51
CA ASN A 512 25.14 -12.64 33.52
C ASN A 512 24.88 -14.09 33.08
N LYS A 513 23.87 -14.32 32.22
CA LYS A 513 23.66 -15.60 31.51
C LYS A 513 24.02 -15.46 30.03
N TRP A 514 24.19 -16.60 29.37
CA TRP A 514 24.39 -16.66 27.92
C TRP A 514 23.06 -16.44 27.22
N HIS A 515 23.06 -15.51 26.26
CA HIS A 515 21.95 -15.27 25.35
C HIS A 515 22.47 -15.23 23.92
N HIS A 516 21.68 -15.77 22.99
CA HIS A 516 21.91 -15.56 21.58
C HIS A 516 21.23 -14.28 21.14
N VAL A 517 21.94 -13.42 20.42
CA VAL A 517 21.38 -12.18 19.88
C VAL A 517 21.68 -12.08 18.39
N ALA A 518 20.68 -11.66 17.61
CA ALA A 518 20.89 -11.38 16.20
C ALA A 518 20.16 -10.12 15.74
N VAL A 519 20.69 -9.49 14.70
CA VAL A 519 20.07 -8.40 13.94
C VAL A 519 20.03 -8.82 12.49
N VAL A 520 18.83 -8.93 11.93
CA VAL A 520 18.61 -9.20 10.52
C VAL A 520 18.15 -7.93 9.84
N ARG A 521 18.85 -7.52 8.79
CA ARG A 521 18.44 -6.45 7.89
C ARG A 521 18.11 -7.03 6.52
N ASP A 522 16.88 -6.78 6.08
CA ASP A 522 16.39 -7.13 4.77
C ASP A 522 15.96 -5.83 4.05
N GLY A 523 16.84 -5.31 3.20
CA GLY A 523 16.67 -3.99 2.59
C GLY A 523 16.53 -2.88 3.65
N PRO A 524 15.39 -2.17 3.72
CA PRO A 524 15.15 -1.18 4.77
C PRO A 524 14.62 -1.81 6.07
N ALA A 525 14.10 -3.03 6.08
CA ALA A 525 13.56 -3.64 7.28
C ALA A 525 14.70 -4.14 8.19
N ILE A 526 14.58 -3.93 9.50
CA ILE A 526 15.52 -4.44 10.50
C ILE A 526 14.74 -5.14 11.60
N GLN A 527 15.15 -6.36 11.97
CA GLN A 527 14.54 -7.15 13.05
C GLN A 527 15.61 -7.64 14.02
N ILE A 528 15.35 -7.53 15.33
CA ILE A 528 16.19 -8.13 16.36
C ILE A 528 15.62 -9.49 16.76
N TYR A 529 16.51 -10.43 17.04
CA TYR A 529 16.20 -11.72 17.62
C TYR A 529 16.97 -11.90 18.92
N VAL A 530 16.32 -12.53 19.90
CA VAL A 530 16.92 -12.95 21.16
C VAL A 530 16.54 -14.41 21.39
N ASP A 531 17.53 -15.25 21.64
CA ASP A 531 17.38 -16.69 21.87
C ASP A 531 16.54 -17.36 20.75
N GLY A 532 16.87 -17.01 19.49
CA GLY A 532 16.21 -17.54 18.30
C GLY A 532 14.86 -16.91 17.95
N LYS A 533 14.35 -15.95 18.74
CA LYS A 533 12.99 -15.39 18.58
C LYS A 533 13.02 -13.91 18.23
N ALA A 534 12.19 -13.50 17.28
CA ALA A 534 12.00 -12.09 16.95
C ALA A 534 11.47 -11.31 18.16
N LYS A 535 12.05 -10.12 18.41
CA LYS A 535 11.69 -9.24 19.53
C LYS A 535 11.41 -7.81 19.05
N GLY A 536 10.37 -7.22 19.63
CA GLY A 536 9.91 -5.88 19.26
C GLY A 536 9.32 -5.82 17.85
N ARG A 537 8.89 -4.63 17.44
CA ARG A 537 8.45 -4.39 16.06
C ARG A 537 9.66 -4.22 15.16
N PRO A 538 9.61 -4.71 13.89
CA PRO A 538 10.63 -4.41 12.91
C PRO A 538 10.85 -2.88 12.81
N GLY A 539 12.12 -2.49 12.83
CA GLY A 539 12.55 -1.14 12.57
C GLY A 539 12.73 -0.88 11.08
N VAL A 540 12.84 0.39 10.71
CA VAL A 540 13.16 0.81 9.34
C VAL A 540 14.50 1.53 9.34
N ALA A 541 15.44 1.02 8.56
CA ALA A 541 16.74 1.60 8.28
C ALA A 541 16.56 3.01 7.72
N GLN A 542 17.41 3.95 8.15
CA GLN A 542 17.27 5.35 7.77
C GLN A 542 17.80 5.59 6.34
N PRO A 543 17.09 6.37 5.51
CA PRO A 543 17.60 6.79 4.20
C PRO A 543 18.84 7.70 4.35
N GLY A 544 19.87 7.48 3.52
CA GLY A 544 20.95 8.47 3.34
C GLY A 544 22.19 8.35 4.24
N ALA A 545 22.57 7.13 4.65
CA ALA A 545 23.97 6.87 4.99
C ALA A 545 24.62 6.27 3.73
N GLY A 546 25.55 7.01 3.11
CA GLY A 546 26.39 6.44 2.05
C GLY A 546 27.19 5.23 2.54
N ASP A 547 27.80 4.54 1.59
CA ASP A 547 28.63 3.37 1.80
C ASP A 547 29.91 3.75 2.57
N TYR A 548 29.83 3.79 3.91
CA TYR A 548 30.88 4.32 4.77
C TYR A 548 31.34 3.29 5.77
N THR A 549 32.33 2.51 5.36
CA THR A 549 32.65 1.29 6.05
C THR A 549 34.17 1.04 5.91
N ASP A 550 34.95 1.87 6.59
CA ASP A 550 36.41 1.72 6.64
C ASP A 550 36.88 1.09 7.95
N ARG A 551 36.02 1.07 8.99
CA ARG A 551 36.36 0.54 10.32
C ARG A 551 35.15 -0.14 10.99
N LEU A 552 35.34 -1.36 11.45
CA LEU A 552 34.40 -2.12 12.28
C LEU A 552 35.06 -2.41 13.63
N LEU A 553 34.31 -2.23 14.71
CA LEU A 553 34.75 -2.50 16.08
C LEU A 553 33.84 -3.52 16.74
N ILE A 554 34.44 -4.50 17.41
CA ILE A 554 33.75 -5.48 18.26
C ILE A 554 34.08 -5.13 19.71
N GLY A 555 33.06 -4.98 20.55
CA GLY A 555 33.20 -4.63 21.96
C GLY A 555 33.38 -3.13 22.25
N ALA A 556 33.26 -2.23 21.26
CA ALA A 556 33.41 -0.78 21.47
C ALA A 556 32.68 0.07 20.43
N LEU A 557 32.37 1.31 20.80
CA LEU A 557 31.74 2.32 19.95
C LEU A 557 32.80 3.25 19.34
N GLY A 558 32.92 3.22 18.02
CA GLY A 558 33.97 3.90 17.26
C GLY A 558 33.58 5.27 16.69
N LEU A 559 33.39 6.29 17.53
CA LEU A 559 33.04 7.65 17.07
C LEU A 559 34.21 8.66 17.08
N GLY A 560 35.43 8.22 17.41
CA GLY A 560 36.62 9.07 17.51
C GLY A 560 37.91 8.27 17.55
N ARG A 561 39.06 8.92 17.78
CA ARG A 561 40.38 8.25 17.88
C ARG A 561 40.47 7.26 19.06
N ASN A 562 39.69 7.48 20.12
CA ASN A 562 39.58 6.56 21.25
C ASN A 562 38.12 6.08 21.40
N PRO A 563 37.81 4.82 21.05
CA PRO A 563 36.47 4.24 21.18
C PRO A 563 35.98 4.20 22.63
N ASN A 564 34.68 4.50 22.83
CA ASN A 564 34.00 4.52 24.13
C ASN A 564 32.85 3.49 24.18
N ASN A 565 31.97 3.56 25.19
CA ASN A 565 30.84 2.63 25.39
C ASN A 565 31.23 1.13 25.35
N ARG A 566 32.36 0.78 25.97
CA ARG A 566 32.99 -0.54 25.79
C ARG A 566 32.17 -1.65 26.43
N PHE A 567 32.09 -2.78 25.75
CA PHE A 567 31.42 -3.98 26.26
C PHE A 567 32.18 -4.52 27.47
N ARG A 568 31.42 -5.01 28.46
CA ARG A 568 31.98 -5.74 29.59
C ARG A 568 31.23 -7.05 29.75
N GLY A 569 31.90 -8.15 29.45
CA GLY A 569 31.26 -9.46 29.35
C GLY A 569 32.06 -10.42 28.51
N SER A 570 31.40 -11.44 27.99
CA SER A 570 31.96 -12.38 27.03
C SER A 570 31.13 -12.38 25.75
N ILE A 571 31.79 -12.50 24.60
CA ILE A 571 31.17 -12.71 23.29
C ILE A 571 31.76 -13.99 22.70
N ASP A 572 30.91 -14.75 22.04
CA ASP A 572 31.21 -16.04 21.43
C ASP A 572 30.44 -16.16 20.11
N ASP A 573 30.93 -16.97 19.16
CA ASP A 573 30.33 -17.23 17.84
C ASP A 573 29.79 -15.99 17.09
N LEU A 574 30.59 -14.92 17.00
CA LEU A 574 30.19 -13.71 16.28
C LEU A 574 30.27 -13.96 14.77
N SER A 575 29.15 -13.86 14.06
CA SER A 575 29.05 -14.00 12.61
C SER A 575 28.39 -12.80 11.92
N LEU A 576 28.87 -12.50 10.70
CA LEU A 576 28.35 -11.48 9.79
C LEU A 576 28.04 -12.11 8.44
N TRP A 577 26.82 -11.93 7.96
CA TRP A 577 26.29 -12.51 6.73
C TRP A 577 25.93 -11.41 5.73
N GLU A 578 26.17 -11.61 4.44
CA GLU A 578 25.71 -10.71 3.36
C GLU A 578 24.28 -11.02 2.90
N MET A 579 23.48 -11.60 3.79
CA MET A 579 22.10 -11.96 3.53
C MET A 579 21.25 -11.79 4.79
N ALA A 580 19.95 -11.62 4.57
CA ALA A 580 18.97 -11.67 5.64
C ALA A 580 18.66 -13.14 5.98
N LEU A 581 19.13 -13.62 7.14
CA LEU A 581 18.82 -14.95 7.61
C LEU A 581 17.34 -15.05 8.02
N SER A 582 16.71 -16.17 7.66
CA SER A 582 15.35 -16.49 8.09
C SER A 582 15.28 -16.71 9.61
N SER A 583 14.09 -16.55 10.18
CA SER A 583 13.85 -16.83 11.60
C SER A 583 14.26 -18.25 12.02
N GLN A 584 14.15 -19.23 11.10
CA GLN A 584 14.62 -20.59 11.33
C GLN A 584 16.15 -20.66 11.42
N GLN A 585 16.87 -20.07 10.46
CA GLN A 585 18.34 -20.06 10.49
C GLN A 585 18.88 -19.34 11.73
N ILE A 586 18.20 -18.26 12.16
CA ILE A 586 18.51 -17.60 13.44
C ILE A 586 18.26 -18.51 14.63
N ALA A 587 17.18 -19.30 14.62
CA ALA A 587 16.90 -20.27 15.66
C ALA A 587 17.88 -21.45 15.67
N GLU A 588 18.40 -21.86 14.51
CA GLU A 588 19.47 -22.88 14.38
C GLU A 588 20.79 -22.37 14.98
N LEU A 589 21.19 -21.13 14.68
CA LEU A 589 22.32 -20.46 15.33
C LEU A 589 22.12 -20.34 16.85
N ALA A 590 20.91 -19.97 17.29
CA ALA A 590 20.55 -19.94 18.72
C ALA A 590 20.48 -21.34 19.35
N GLY A 591 20.32 -22.39 18.55
CA GLY A 591 20.42 -23.79 18.95
C GLY A 591 21.87 -24.27 19.06
N GLY A 592 22.84 -23.46 18.62
CA GLY A 592 24.27 -23.75 18.68
C GLY A 592 24.83 -24.45 17.44
N VAL A 593 24.19 -24.30 16.27
CA VAL A 593 24.79 -24.66 14.97
C VAL A 593 25.91 -23.67 14.65
N SER A 594 27.06 -24.16 14.20
CA SER A 594 28.19 -23.32 13.79
C SER A 594 27.82 -22.47 12.56
N PRO A 595 28.12 -21.17 12.54
CA PRO A 595 28.01 -20.35 11.34
C PRO A 595 28.73 -20.92 10.11
N LEU A 596 29.89 -21.57 10.26
CA LEU A 596 30.57 -22.21 9.13
C LEU A 596 29.78 -23.39 8.59
N ASP A 597 29.30 -24.27 9.46
CA ASP A 597 28.53 -25.45 9.06
C ASP A 597 27.20 -25.05 8.40
N MET A 598 26.65 -23.89 8.78
CA MET A 598 25.46 -23.33 8.14
C MET A 598 25.80 -22.63 6.80
N ALA A 599 27.02 -22.10 6.65
CA ALA A 599 27.46 -21.40 5.45
C ALA A 599 27.94 -22.33 4.34
N GLU A 600 28.73 -23.33 4.72
CA GLU A 600 29.15 -24.41 3.85
C GLU A 600 27.99 -25.38 3.69
N PRO A 601 27.48 -25.58 2.48
CA PRO A 601 26.45 -26.57 2.31
C PRO A 601 27.04 -27.96 2.54
N VAL A 602 26.34 -28.80 3.32
CA VAL A 602 26.58 -30.24 3.27
C VAL A 602 26.32 -30.68 1.83
N GLN A 603 27.37 -31.03 1.09
CA GLN A 603 27.19 -31.59 -0.24
C GLN A 603 26.62 -33.00 -0.09
N GLU A 604 25.31 -33.12 -0.24
CA GLU A 604 24.63 -34.40 -0.39
C GLU A 604 24.85 -34.90 -1.83
N ASP A 605 25.10 -36.20 -1.99
CA ASP A 605 25.20 -36.82 -3.31
C ASP A 605 23.87 -36.63 -4.06
N LEU A 606 23.96 -36.17 -5.31
CA LEU A 606 22.80 -36.02 -6.17
C LEU A 606 22.38 -37.39 -6.72
N ASP A 607 21.41 -38.02 -6.08
CA ASP A 607 20.78 -39.22 -6.62
C ASP A 607 19.96 -38.86 -7.89
N GLN A 608 19.95 -39.77 -8.87
CA GLN A 608 19.00 -39.67 -9.98
C GLN A 608 17.57 -39.79 -9.44
N PHE A 609 16.84 -38.69 -9.43
CA PHE A 609 15.45 -38.70 -8.99
C PHE A 609 14.55 -39.28 -10.08
N SER A 610 13.64 -40.16 -9.68
CA SER A 610 12.58 -40.65 -10.55
C SER A 610 11.41 -39.67 -10.54
N VAL A 611 10.99 -39.26 -11.74
CA VAL A 611 9.87 -38.32 -11.93
C VAL A 611 8.50 -38.98 -11.78
N ASP A 612 8.43 -40.30 -11.61
CA ASP A 612 7.19 -41.09 -11.53
C ASP A 612 7.02 -41.86 -10.22
N GLN A 613 7.88 -41.62 -9.23
CA GLN A 613 7.86 -42.27 -7.91
C GLN A 613 7.65 -41.26 -6.76
N GLY A 614 7.53 -41.76 -5.53
CA GLY A 614 7.34 -40.94 -4.33
C GLY A 614 6.08 -40.07 -4.40
N CYS A 615 6.21 -38.76 -4.13
CA CYS A 615 5.10 -37.80 -4.21
C CYS A 615 4.51 -37.69 -5.63
N LEU A 616 5.25 -38.12 -6.66
CA LEU A 616 4.85 -38.11 -8.07
C LEU A 616 4.32 -39.47 -8.56
N ALA A 617 4.21 -40.47 -7.69
CA ALA A 617 3.60 -41.77 -8.03
C ALA A 617 2.07 -41.70 -8.11
N LYS A 618 1.46 -42.39 -9.09
CA LYS A 618 -0.01 -42.45 -9.25
C LYS A 618 -0.71 -42.89 -7.96
N SER A 619 -0.11 -43.83 -7.24
CA SER A 619 -0.47 -44.21 -5.88
C SER A 619 0.70 -43.87 -4.97
N VAL A 620 0.51 -42.93 -4.05
CA VAL A 620 1.55 -42.49 -3.10
C VAL A 620 1.58 -43.47 -1.93
N ALA A 621 2.77 -43.91 -1.52
CA ALA A 621 2.94 -44.79 -0.37
C ALA A 621 2.66 -44.06 0.95
N ASP A 622 2.19 -44.80 1.97
CA ASP A 622 1.75 -44.23 3.25
C ASP A 622 2.82 -43.47 4.05
N ASN A 623 4.12 -43.68 3.74
CA ASN A 623 5.25 -43.01 4.38
C ASN A 623 5.76 -41.78 3.61
N VAL A 624 5.06 -41.38 2.53
CA VAL A 624 5.44 -40.25 1.68
C VAL A 624 4.34 -39.18 1.76
N PRO A 625 4.67 -37.88 1.85
CA PRO A 625 3.67 -36.82 1.84
C PRO A 625 2.74 -36.90 0.63
N ASN A 626 1.45 -37.12 0.86
CA ASN A 626 0.47 -37.22 -0.21
C ASN A 626 -0.15 -35.84 -0.46
N PHE A 627 0.29 -35.21 -1.55
CA PHE A 627 -0.27 -33.94 -2.00
C PHE A 627 -1.59 -34.11 -2.75
N GLU A 628 -2.06 -35.32 -3.07
CA GLU A 628 -3.24 -35.57 -3.92
C GLU A 628 -3.15 -34.88 -5.30
N LEU A 629 -2.00 -35.00 -5.98
CA LEU A 629 -1.78 -34.35 -7.27
C LEU A 629 -2.76 -34.86 -8.34
N SER A 630 -3.38 -33.94 -9.09
CA SER A 630 -4.09 -34.27 -10.32
C SER A 630 -3.10 -34.72 -11.40
N ASP A 631 -3.59 -35.40 -12.44
CA ASP A 631 -2.74 -35.82 -13.56
C ASP A 631 -2.06 -34.63 -14.25
N ASP A 632 -2.74 -33.49 -14.34
CA ASP A 632 -2.16 -32.25 -14.89
C ASP A 632 -1.04 -31.70 -14.00
N HIS A 633 -1.25 -31.62 -12.68
CA HIS A 633 -0.22 -31.14 -11.75
C HIS A 633 1.01 -32.05 -11.75
N ARG A 634 0.77 -33.37 -11.74
CA ARG A 634 1.82 -34.38 -11.82
C ARG A 634 2.61 -34.24 -13.12
N SER A 635 1.92 -34.15 -14.25
CA SER A 635 2.54 -33.99 -15.58
C SER A 635 3.35 -32.69 -15.68
N ALA A 636 2.87 -31.60 -15.07
CA ALA A 636 3.58 -30.32 -15.04
C ALA A 636 4.86 -30.38 -14.21
N LEU A 637 4.79 -30.92 -12.99
CA LEU A 637 5.95 -31.13 -12.13
C LEU A 637 6.99 -32.04 -12.80
N GLN A 638 6.53 -33.12 -13.42
CA GLN A 638 7.40 -34.05 -14.18
C GLN A 638 8.14 -33.35 -15.32
N ALA A 639 7.44 -32.55 -16.11
CA ALA A 639 8.05 -31.80 -17.21
C ALA A 639 9.10 -30.80 -16.70
N PHE A 640 8.80 -30.08 -15.61
CA PHE A 640 9.77 -29.17 -14.99
C PHE A 640 11.00 -29.91 -14.46
N LEU A 641 10.79 -30.98 -13.69
CA LEU A 641 11.90 -31.71 -13.08
C LEU A 641 12.83 -32.33 -14.14
N GLN A 642 12.30 -32.69 -15.32
CA GLN A 642 13.14 -33.14 -16.45
C GLN A 642 14.09 -32.05 -16.97
N THR A 643 13.80 -30.76 -16.79
CA THR A 643 14.68 -29.67 -17.27
C THR A 643 15.78 -29.28 -16.30
N VAL A 644 15.77 -29.81 -15.07
CA VAL A 644 16.65 -29.38 -13.97
C VAL A 644 17.43 -30.55 -13.34
N GLN A 645 17.64 -31.63 -14.10
CA GLN A 645 18.42 -32.79 -13.63
C GLN A 645 19.87 -32.43 -13.27
N PRO A 646 20.57 -33.22 -12.43
CA PRO A 646 21.97 -32.99 -12.06
C PRO A 646 22.86 -32.67 -13.28
N GLY A 647 23.54 -31.51 -13.25
CA GLY A 647 24.34 -30.99 -14.37
C GLY A 647 23.62 -30.00 -15.29
N SER A 648 22.31 -29.80 -15.13
CA SER A 648 21.55 -28.76 -15.83
C SER A 648 21.93 -27.38 -15.29
N SER A 649 22.15 -26.42 -16.19
CA SER A 649 22.35 -25.02 -15.79
C SER A 649 21.00 -24.30 -15.68
N SER A 650 20.83 -23.54 -14.61
CA SER A 650 19.74 -22.57 -14.44
C SER A 650 20.34 -21.16 -14.39
N PHE A 651 19.67 -20.21 -15.03
CA PHE A 651 20.12 -18.82 -15.13
C PHE A 651 19.06 -17.88 -14.54
N GLU A 652 19.51 -16.76 -13.99
CA GLU A 652 18.62 -15.70 -13.51
C GLU A 652 17.77 -15.16 -14.67
N ALA A 653 16.45 -15.13 -14.51
CA ALA A 653 15.52 -14.78 -15.58
C ALA A 653 14.41 -13.85 -15.09
N PRO A 654 14.70 -12.53 -14.94
CA PRO A 654 13.80 -11.56 -14.30
C PRO A 654 12.39 -11.50 -14.90
N LEU A 655 12.25 -11.73 -16.21
CA LEU A 655 10.96 -11.71 -16.89
C LEU A 655 10.10 -12.93 -16.51
N ALA A 656 10.71 -14.11 -16.42
CA ALA A 656 10.03 -15.32 -15.96
C ALA A 656 9.63 -15.18 -14.48
N ASP A 657 10.50 -14.57 -13.66
CA ASP A 657 10.22 -14.35 -12.25
C ASP A 657 9.10 -13.31 -12.04
N LEU A 658 9.03 -12.26 -12.87
CA LEU A 658 7.91 -11.33 -12.89
C LEU A 658 6.59 -12.04 -13.16
N GLU A 659 6.55 -12.87 -14.21
CA GLU A 659 5.36 -13.62 -14.57
C GLU A 659 4.93 -14.56 -13.44
N MET A 660 5.87 -15.31 -12.87
CA MET A 660 5.62 -16.19 -11.73
C MET A 660 5.03 -15.40 -10.55
N LYS A 661 5.58 -14.24 -10.20
CA LYS A 661 5.08 -13.40 -9.10
C LYS A 661 3.69 -12.84 -9.38
N ILE A 662 3.41 -12.39 -10.60
CA ILE A 662 2.08 -11.91 -11.02
C ILE A 662 1.03 -13.03 -10.88
N GLN A 663 1.38 -14.25 -11.26
CA GLN A 663 0.52 -15.43 -11.11
C GLN A 663 0.34 -15.82 -9.64
N GLN A 664 1.44 -15.90 -8.88
CA GLN A 664 1.49 -16.26 -7.47
C GLN A 664 0.56 -15.37 -6.62
N PHE A 665 0.60 -14.05 -6.82
CA PHE A 665 -0.22 -13.08 -6.09
C PHE A 665 -1.53 -12.72 -6.79
N ARG A 666 -1.84 -13.38 -7.90
CA ARG A 666 -3.07 -13.20 -8.69
C ARG A 666 -3.36 -11.73 -9.00
N CYS A 667 -2.34 -10.95 -9.36
CA CYS A 667 -2.50 -9.51 -9.61
C CYS A 667 -3.59 -9.22 -10.66
N VAL A 668 -3.74 -10.11 -11.64
CA VAL A 668 -4.73 -10.01 -12.74
C VAL A 668 -6.18 -10.29 -12.28
N ALA A 669 -6.41 -10.80 -11.06
CA ALA A 669 -7.77 -10.93 -10.53
C ALA A 669 -8.44 -9.56 -10.31
N CYS A 670 -7.64 -8.55 -9.98
CA CYS A 670 -8.09 -7.18 -9.79
C CYS A 670 -7.66 -6.26 -10.93
N HIS A 671 -6.43 -6.38 -11.42
CA HIS A 671 -5.87 -5.45 -12.39
C HIS A 671 -6.06 -5.92 -13.83
N GLU A 672 -6.23 -4.96 -14.74
CA GLU A 672 -6.03 -5.21 -16.17
C GLU A 672 -4.53 -5.28 -16.47
N LEU A 673 -4.10 -6.31 -17.22
CA LEU A 673 -2.71 -6.51 -17.64
C LEU A 673 -2.69 -7.18 -19.01
N ASP A 674 -2.14 -6.50 -20.01
CA ASP A 674 -1.94 -7.01 -21.38
C ASP A 674 -3.19 -7.68 -21.95
N ASP A 675 -4.30 -6.92 -21.94
CA ASP A 675 -5.63 -7.34 -22.36
C ASP A 675 -6.33 -8.41 -21.49
N LYS A 676 -5.67 -8.93 -20.44
CA LYS A 676 -6.31 -9.79 -19.43
C LYS A 676 -7.09 -8.94 -18.43
N ASN A 677 -8.27 -9.43 -18.00
CA ASN A 677 -9.17 -8.78 -17.04
C ASN A 677 -9.56 -7.32 -17.40
N LYS A 678 -9.94 -7.09 -18.67
CA LYS A 678 -10.49 -5.79 -19.11
C LYS A 678 -11.76 -5.46 -18.33
N GLN A 679 -11.76 -4.29 -17.70
CA GLN A 679 -12.88 -3.82 -16.88
C GLN A 679 -13.60 -2.64 -17.51
N ALA A 680 -14.93 -2.70 -17.53
CA ALA A 680 -15.78 -1.60 -17.97
C ALA A 680 -15.55 -0.35 -17.10
N ALA A 681 -15.38 0.81 -17.72
CA ALA A 681 -15.18 2.07 -17.01
C ALA A 681 -16.49 2.63 -16.42
N VAL A 682 -17.62 2.22 -16.97
CA VAL A 682 -18.96 2.66 -16.61
C VAL A 682 -19.91 1.47 -16.64
N ARG A 683 -20.95 1.53 -15.80
CA ARG A 683 -22.11 0.62 -15.82
C ARG A 683 -23.38 1.47 -15.85
N VAL A 684 -24.47 0.89 -16.33
CA VAL A 684 -25.80 1.48 -16.21
C VAL A 684 -26.45 0.86 -14.97
N ASP A 685 -27.01 1.66 -14.07
CA ASP A 685 -27.79 1.15 -12.93
C ASP A 685 -29.23 0.83 -13.32
N ASP A 686 -30.00 0.30 -12.38
CA ASP A 686 -31.38 -0.13 -12.60
C ASP A 686 -32.30 1.05 -12.94
N GLU A 687 -31.89 2.29 -12.61
CA GLU A 687 -32.56 3.53 -12.98
C GLU A 687 -32.10 4.13 -14.32
N GLY A 688 -31.24 3.43 -15.07
CA GLY A 688 -30.76 3.88 -16.38
C GLY A 688 -29.65 4.94 -16.32
N ARG A 689 -29.06 5.20 -15.15
CA ARG A 689 -27.98 6.18 -14.96
C ARG A 689 -26.63 5.53 -15.22
N THR A 690 -25.78 6.25 -15.96
CA THR A 690 -24.38 5.83 -16.16
C THR A 690 -23.55 6.10 -14.90
N ILE A 691 -23.23 5.05 -14.16
CA ILE A 691 -22.37 5.08 -12.98
C ILE A 691 -20.94 4.72 -13.38
N ARG A 692 -19.97 5.52 -12.93
CA ARG A 692 -18.54 5.19 -13.05
C ARG A 692 -18.19 4.01 -12.14
N VAL A 693 -17.54 2.99 -12.69
CA VAL A 693 -17.08 1.83 -11.92
C VAL A 693 -15.73 2.17 -11.28
N GLU A 694 -15.61 1.97 -9.97
CA GLU A 694 -14.30 2.00 -9.30
C GLU A 694 -13.46 0.83 -9.84
N ARG A 695 -12.35 1.16 -10.49
CA ARG A 695 -11.42 0.17 -11.03
C ARG A 695 -9.99 0.44 -10.56
N PRO A 696 -9.21 -0.59 -10.22
CA PRO A 696 -7.82 -0.43 -9.88
C PRO A 696 -7.01 0.07 -11.09
N PRO A 697 -5.77 0.55 -10.89
CA PRO A 697 -4.90 0.97 -11.98
C PRO A 697 -4.62 -0.17 -12.99
N ILE A 698 -4.41 0.16 -14.26
CA ILE A 698 -3.96 -0.80 -15.28
C ILE A 698 -2.47 -1.07 -15.05
N LEU A 699 -2.05 -2.35 -15.10
CA LEU A 699 -0.66 -2.78 -14.92
C LEU A 699 0.11 -2.89 -16.24
N THR A 700 -0.59 -2.91 -17.39
CA THR A 700 0.03 -2.82 -18.72
C THR A 700 1.01 -1.65 -18.78
N ALA A 701 2.26 -1.94 -19.16
CA ALA A 701 3.36 -0.96 -19.24
C ALA A 701 3.62 -0.17 -17.93
N VAL A 702 3.28 -0.71 -16.77
CA VAL A 702 3.45 -0.01 -15.49
C VAL A 702 4.92 0.32 -15.19
N GLY A 703 5.87 -0.54 -15.59
CA GLY A 703 7.30 -0.30 -15.42
C GLY A 703 7.87 0.85 -16.25
N ASP A 704 7.28 1.13 -17.42
CA ASP A 704 7.62 2.30 -18.26
C ASP A 704 6.94 3.59 -17.75
N LYS A 705 5.89 3.45 -16.95
CA LYS A 705 5.15 4.57 -16.36
C LYS A 705 5.69 5.02 -15.01
N LEU A 706 5.82 4.11 -14.05
CA LEU A 706 6.07 4.42 -12.65
C LEU A 706 7.57 4.31 -12.33
N THR A 707 8.04 5.15 -11.41
CA THR A 707 9.39 5.04 -10.85
C THR A 707 9.49 3.83 -9.92
N ASN A 708 10.72 3.33 -9.72
CA ASN A 708 10.95 2.18 -8.84
C ASN A 708 10.58 2.52 -7.39
N ASP A 709 10.99 3.70 -6.92
CA ASP A 709 10.64 4.20 -5.59
C ASP A 709 9.12 4.26 -5.38
N TRP A 710 8.38 4.67 -6.41
CA TRP A 710 6.92 4.73 -6.30
C TRP A 710 6.29 3.34 -6.23
N LEU A 711 6.74 2.40 -7.08
CA LEU A 711 6.29 1.01 -7.02
C LEU A 711 6.55 0.41 -5.64
N LYS A 712 7.75 0.65 -5.08
CA LYS A 712 8.13 0.24 -3.73
C LYS A 712 7.19 0.82 -2.67
N SER A 713 6.93 2.13 -2.71
CA SER A 713 6.04 2.76 -1.74
C SER A 713 4.59 2.27 -1.80
N VAL A 714 4.10 1.91 -2.99
CA VAL A 714 2.75 1.36 -3.14
C VAL A 714 2.69 -0.09 -2.66
N LEU A 715 3.64 -0.93 -3.07
CA LEU A 715 3.63 -2.37 -2.78
C LEU A 715 4.01 -2.69 -1.34
N LEU A 716 5.04 -2.02 -0.80
CA LEU A 716 5.62 -2.31 0.51
C LEU A 716 5.18 -1.30 1.59
N ASP A 717 5.17 0.00 1.28
CA ASP A 717 4.93 1.06 2.29
C ASP A 717 3.45 1.46 2.42
N ARG A 718 2.54 0.78 1.73
CA ARG A 718 1.09 1.04 1.79
C ARG A 718 0.67 2.44 1.38
N LYS A 719 1.45 3.07 0.50
CA LYS A 719 1.14 4.40 -0.02
C LYS A 719 -0.11 4.37 -0.90
N ARG A 720 -1.07 5.26 -0.59
CA ARG A 720 -2.29 5.47 -1.39
C ARG A 720 -2.30 6.87 -2.00
N ASN A 721 -2.39 6.96 -3.32
CA ASN A 721 -2.53 8.24 -4.05
C ASN A 721 -3.97 8.55 -4.50
N ARG A 722 -4.92 7.64 -4.23
CA ARG A 722 -6.34 7.78 -4.52
C ARG A 722 -7.16 7.46 -3.27
N PRO A 723 -7.06 8.28 -2.21
CA PRO A 723 -7.71 8.00 -0.93
C PRO A 723 -9.24 7.93 -1.01
N TRP A 724 -9.84 8.49 -2.06
CA TRP A 724 -11.29 8.47 -2.30
C TRP A 724 -11.82 7.14 -2.84
N LEU A 725 -10.97 6.22 -3.31
CA LEU A 725 -11.43 4.89 -3.73
C LEU A 725 -11.73 4.02 -2.51
N LYS A 726 -12.86 3.30 -2.52
CA LYS A 726 -13.19 2.33 -1.46
C LYS A 726 -12.38 1.05 -1.61
N LEU A 727 -12.17 0.60 -2.86
CA LEU A 727 -11.33 -0.55 -3.16
C LEU A 727 -9.88 -0.33 -2.67
N ARG A 728 -9.34 -1.34 -1.99
CA ARG A 728 -8.00 -1.29 -1.39
C ARG A 728 -7.01 -2.13 -2.18
N MET A 729 -5.77 -1.64 -2.29
CA MET A 729 -4.69 -2.42 -2.87
C MET A 729 -4.19 -3.44 -1.82
N PRO A 730 -4.15 -4.74 -2.15
CA PRO A 730 -3.57 -5.78 -1.29
C PRO A 730 -2.11 -5.51 -0.90
N HIS A 731 -1.75 -5.75 0.37
CA HIS A 731 -0.36 -5.77 0.82
C HIS A 731 0.10 -7.20 1.14
N PHE A 732 1.05 -7.70 0.36
CA PHE A 732 1.55 -9.08 0.42
C PHE A 732 2.87 -9.23 1.21
N GLY A 733 3.26 -8.19 1.94
CA GLY A 733 4.53 -8.18 2.70
C GLY A 733 5.76 -8.18 1.78
N GLU A 734 6.88 -8.69 2.30
CA GLU A 734 8.15 -8.77 1.55
C GLU A 734 8.11 -9.74 0.37
N SER A 735 7.10 -10.61 0.28
CA SER A 735 7.00 -11.60 -0.81
C SER A 735 6.86 -10.98 -2.22
N VAL A 736 6.59 -9.67 -2.30
CA VAL A 736 6.50 -8.86 -3.53
C VAL A 736 7.64 -7.83 -3.68
N SER A 737 8.68 -7.89 -2.84
CA SER A 737 9.78 -6.89 -2.79
C SER A 737 10.60 -6.78 -4.09
N ALA A 738 10.65 -7.84 -4.90
CA ALA A 738 11.32 -7.85 -6.20
C ALA A 738 10.51 -7.13 -7.31
N LEU A 739 9.17 -7.07 -7.20
CA LEU A 739 8.31 -6.52 -8.26
C LEU A 739 8.67 -5.08 -8.70
N PRO A 740 9.03 -4.12 -7.80
CA PRO A 740 9.45 -2.78 -8.19
C PRO A 740 10.59 -2.72 -9.19
N GLU A 741 11.50 -3.69 -9.19
CA GLU A 741 12.62 -3.78 -10.14
C GLU A 741 12.25 -4.57 -11.40
N LEU A 742 11.49 -5.65 -11.22
CA LEU A 742 11.08 -6.53 -12.31
C LEU A 742 10.16 -5.84 -13.33
N PHE A 743 9.23 -4.99 -12.89
CA PHE A 743 8.32 -4.27 -13.81
C PHE A 743 9.06 -3.38 -14.83
N PRO A 744 9.97 -2.48 -14.43
CA PRO A 744 10.82 -1.72 -15.35
C PRO A 744 11.65 -2.59 -16.28
N LYS A 745 12.25 -3.68 -15.76
CA LYS A 745 13.05 -4.61 -16.56
C LYS A 745 12.20 -5.19 -17.70
N ALA A 746 11.02 -5.72 -17.41
CA ALA A 746 10.09 -6.25 -18.42
C ALA A 746 9.57 -5.17 -19.40
N ALA A 747 9.58 -3.90 -19.01
CA ALA A 747 9.18 -2.80 -19.89
C ALA A 747 10.33 -2.30 -20.80
N GLY A 748 11.57 -2.78 -20.58
CA GLY A 748 12.77 -2.22 -21.20
C GLY A 748 12.96 -0.73 -20.87
N ALA A 749 12.45 -0.30 -19.71
CA ALA A 749 12.47 1.11 -19.32
C ALA A 749 13.92 1.56 -19.05
N ALA A 750 14.26 2.81 -19.40
CA ALA A 750 15.59 3.34 -19.08
C ALA A 750 15.73 3.54 -17.56
N SER A 751 16.97 3.63 -17.06
CA SER A 751 17.22 4.14 -15.72
C SER A 751 16.62 5.54 -15.57
N ASP A 752 16.15 5.88 -14.36
CA ASP A 752 15.41 7.12 -14.12
C ASP A 752 16.20 8.37 -14.55
N ASP A 753 15.53 9.22 -15.35
CA ASP A 753 16.14 10.40 -16.00
C ASP A 753 16.78 11.36 -14.98
N SER A 754 17.88 12.00 -15.40
CA SER A 754 18.52 13.08 -14.65
C SER A 754 17.53 14.21 -14.34
N ASN A 755 17.71 14.82 -13.15
CA ASN A 755 16.84 15.91 -12.74
C ASN A 755 16.97 17.10 -13.71
N PRO A 756 15.85 17.67 -14.20
CA PRO A 756 15.91 18.84 -15.06
C PRO A 756 16.49 20.04 -14.28
N PRO A 757 17.06 21.05 -14.95
CA PRO A 757 17.48 22.30 -14.31
C PRO A 757 16.33 22.93 -13.49
N GLN A 758 16.62 23.39 -12.28
CA GLN A 758 15.60 23.94 -11.38
C GLN A 758 15.00 25.24 -11.93
N GLU A 759 15.77 26.02 -12.68
CA GLU A 759 15.36 27.31 -13.23
C GLU A 759 14.12 27.19 -14.12
N LEU A 760 14.04 26.11 -14.90
CA LEU A 760 12.89 25.79 -15.76
C LEU A 760 11.58 25.65 -14.96
N GLY A 761 11.67 25.24 -13.70
CA GLY A 761 10.52 25.07 -12.82
C GLY A 761 9.76 26.37 -12.52
N HIS A 762 10.42 27.54 -12.58
CA HIS A 762 9.76 28.83 -12.37
C HIS A 762 8.79 29.19 -13.51
N ALA A 763 9.03 28.72 -14.74
CA ALA A 763 8.09 28.87 -15.84
C ALA A 763 6.96 27.83 -15.75
N GLY A 764 7.30 26.60 -15.32
CA GLY A 764 6.32 25.54 -15.13
C GLY A 764 5.29 25.85 -14.04
N ILE A 765 5.72 26.40 -12.89
CA ILE A 765 4.82 26.69 -11.76
C ILE A 765 3.72 27.71 -12.12
N LYS A 766 4.02 28.67 -13.02
CA LYS A 766 3.04 29.63 -13.55
C LYS A 766 1.94 28.94 -14.34
N THR A 767 2.29 27.90 -15.11
CA THR A 767 1.35 27.08 -15.89
C THR A 767 0.46 26.21 -15.01
N ILE A 768 0.94 25.83 -13.83
CA ILE A 768 0.15 25.04 -12.87
C ILE A 768 -0.93 25.91 -12.22
N GLY A 769 -0.60 27.18 -11.93
CA GLY A 769 -1.47 28.16 -11.29
C GLY A 769 -2.63 28.64 -12.17
N VAL A 770 -3.42 29.59 -11.67
CA VAL A 770 -4.52 30.19 -12.43
C VAL A 770 -4.02 31.41 -13.18
N GLN A 771 -4.13 31.38 -14.50
CA GLN A 771 -3.90 32.54 -15.35
C GLN A 771 -5.00 32.65 -16.41
N ARG A 772 -5.51 33.86 -16.63
CA ARG A 772 -6.62 34.12 -17.56
C ARG A 772 -6.20 33.74 -18.99
N GLY A 773 -6.96 32.85 -19.63
CA GLY A 773 -6.68 32.38 -20.99
C GLY A 773 -5.58 31.31 -21.09
N GLN A 774 -5.10 30.76 -19.97
CA GLN A 774 -4.10 29.69 -19.94
C GLN A 774 -4.58 28.45 -19.19
N VAL A 775 -3.80 27.37 -19.28
CA VAL A 775 -4.01 26.12 -18.54
C VAL A 775 -3.99 26.39 -17.04
N ALA A 776 -4.95 25.84 -16.29
CA ALA A 776 -5.04 25.97 -14.83
C ALA A 776 -5.15 24.58 -14.18
N CYS A 777 -4.01 23.91 -14.02
CA CYS A 777 -3.95 22.52 -13.54
C CYS A 777 -4.60 22.35 -12.15
N ILE A 778 -4.46 23.33 -11.26
CA ILE A 778 -5.06 23.35 -9.91
C ILE A 778 -6.60 23.48 -9.90
N ALA A 779 -7.24 23.61 -11.06
CA ALA A 779 -8.70 23.53 -11.14
C ALA A 779 -9.21 22.08 -10.97
N CYS A 780 -8.40 21.10 -11.37
CA CYS A 780 -8.75 19.68 -11.31
C CYS A 780 -7.80 18.86 -10.43
N HIS A 781 -6.59 19.34 -10.13
CA HIS A 781 -5.62 18.63 -9.29
C HIS A 781 -5.43 19.30 -7.93
N ASN A 782 -5.22 18.48 -6.90
CA ASN A 782 -4.61 18.96 -5.66
C ASN A 782 -3.16 19.34 -5.93
N TYR A 783 -2.60 20.21 -5.08
CA TYR A 783 -1.18 20.53 -5.12
C TYR A 783 -0.65 20.66 -3.69
N ARG A 784 0.28 19.78 -3.30
CA ARG A 784 0.88 19.74 -1.95
C ARG A 784 -0.17 19.61 -0.83
N GLY A 785 -1.16 18.76 -1.04
CA GLY A 785 -2.26 18.50 -0.13
C GLY A 785 -3.37 19.55 -0.15
N ILE A 786 -3.20 20.66 -0.89
CA ILE A 786 -4.20 21.73 -0.95
C ILE A 786 -5.17 21.44 -2.10
N ASN A 787 -6.46 21.32 -1.77
CA ASN A 787 -7.53 21.15 -2.75
C ASN A 787 -8.23 22.50 -3.04
N ARG A 788 -8.39 22.83 -4.32
CA ARG A 788 -9.12 24.02 -4.82
C ARG A 788 -10.27 23.66 -5.77
N GLN A 789 -10.54 22.38 -5.96
CA GLN A 789 -11.64 21.89 -6.77
C GLN A 789 -12.97 22.41 -6.21
N LYS A 790 -13.94 22.63 -7.10
CA LYS A 790 -15.34 22.87 -6.71
C LYS A 790 -16.02 21.53 -6.44
N ASP A 791 -17.09 21.55 -5.64
CA ASP A 791 -17.96 20.39 -5.48
C ASP A 791 -18.42 19.84 -6.84
N GLY A 792 -18.32 18.53 -7.02
CA GLY A 792 -18.68 17.83 -8.27
C GLY A 792 -17.55 17.68 -9.31
N VAL A 793 -16.36 18.23 -9.07
CA VAL A 793 -15.18 17.94 -9.91
C VAL A 793 -14.64 16.54 -9.60
N VAL A 794 -14.35 15.76 -10.63
CA VAL A 794 -13.74 14.43 -10.48
C VAL A 794 -12.39 14.55 -9.77
N PRO A 795 -12.20 13.90 -8.61
CA PRO A 795 -10.92 13.96 -7.89
C PRO A 795 -9.77 13.44 -8.75
N ALA A 796 -8.71 14.26 -8.90
CA ALA A 796 -7.46 13.87 -9.53
C ALA A 796 -6.31 13.76 -8.51
N PRO A 797 -5.26 12.95 -8.79
CA PRO A 797 -4.11 12.82 -7.91
C PRO A 797 -3.42 14.16 -7.64
N ASP A 798 -2.74 14.27 -6.50
CA ASP A 798 -1.93 15.43 -6.18
C ASP A 798 -0.81 15.60 -7.21
N LEU A 799 -0.81 16.74 -7.87
CA LEU A 799 0.12 17.02 -8.96
C LEU A 799 1.56 17.20 -8.45
N ALA A 800 1.75 17.64 -7.21
CA ALA A 800 3.08 17.79 -6.62
C ALA A 800 3.79 16.44 -6.40
N GLU A 801 3.05 15.33 -6.33
CA GLU A 801 3.64 14.00 -6.23
C GLU A 801 4.06 13.42 -7.57
N ALA A 802 3.58 13.98 -8.70
CA ALA A 802 3.79 13.40 -10.02
C ALA A 802 5.28 13.26 -10.36
N GLY A 803 6.11 14.22 -9.96
CA GLY A 803 7.56 14.19 -10.14
C GLY A 803 8.24 13.01 -9.43
N GLY A 804 7.70 12.51 -8.31
CA GLY A 804 8.20 11.30 -7.64
C GLY A 804 7.51 10.01 -8.09
N THR A 805 6.44 10.12 -8.88
CA THR A 805 5.53 9.00 -9.19
C THR A 805 5.78 8.40 -10.57
N VAL A 806 5.84 9.24 -11.60
CA VAL A 806 5.94 8.79 -13.00
C VAL A 806 7.33 9.07 -13.57
N ARG A 807 7.68 8.37 -14.64
CA ARG A 807 8.91 8.61 -15.41
C ARG A 807 8.71 9.77 -16.37
N ARG A 808 9.76 10.57 -16.62
CA ARG A 808 9.69 11.77 -17.49
C ARG A 808 9.23 11.42 -18.90
N ASN A 809 9.78 10.36 -19.50
CA ASN A 809 9.39 9.94 -20.85
C ASN A 809 7.90 9.55 -20.95
N TRP A 810 7.34 8.96 -19.89
CA TRP A 810 5.90 8.74 -19.81
C TRP A 810 5.12 10.05 -19.65
N PHE A 811 5.57 10.94 -18.76
CA PHE A 811 4.95 12.25 -18.55
C PHE A 811 4.90 13.08 -19.84
N ARG A 812 5.97 13.09 -20.63
CA ARG A 812 6.03 13.79 -21.93
C ARG A 812 4.95 13.30 -22.89
N ARG A 813 4.79 11.99 -23.04
CA ARG A 813 3.73 11.40 -23.88
C ARG A 813 2.34 11.65 -23.33
N TRP A 814 2.17 11.59 -22.00
CA TRP A 814 0.92 11.92 -21.32
C TRP A 814 0.47 13.34 -21.65
N MET A 815 1.37 14.32 -21.52
CA MET A 815 1.06 15.71 -21.87
C MET A 815 0.85 15.91 -23.38
N TRP A 816 1.43 15.04 -24.22
CA TRP A 816 1.22 15.08 -25.67
C TRP A 816 -0.18 14.62 -26.08
N ASN A 817 -0.65 13.50 -25.54
CA ASN A 817 -1.96 12.95 -25.86
C ASN A 817 -2.48 12.02 -24.73
N PRO A 818 -3.15 12.57 -23.70
CA PRO A 818 -3.66 11.78 -22.58
C PRO A 818 -4.66 10.70 -22.99
N VAL A 819 -5.56 11.04 -23.93
CA VAL A 819 -6.63 10.14 -24.39
C VAL A 819 -6.06 8.92 -25.13
N ARG A 820 -4.94 9.08 -25.83
CA ARG A 820 -4.22 7.97 -26.47
C ARG A 820 -3.68 6.98 -25.45
N LEU A 821 -3.06 7.47 -24.37
CA LEU A 821 -2.47 6.61 -23.33
C LEU A 821 -3.51 6.02 -22.38
N GLN A 822 -4.59 6.74 -22.12
CA GLN A 822 -5.68 6.27 -21.28
C GLN A 822 -7.03 6.71 -21.85
N PRO A 823 -7.66 5.86 -22.69
CA PRO A 823 -9.00 6.11 -23.20
C PRO A 823 -10.02 6.38 -22.08
N GLY A 824 -10.84 7.40 -22.26
CA GLY A 824 -11.84 7.83 -21.27
C GLY A 824 -11.29 8.66 -20.09
N THR A 825 -10.03 9.12 -20.15
CA THR A 825 -9.51 10.08 -19.18
C THR A 825 -10.20 11.45 -19.30
N SER A 826 -10.43 12.12 -18.17
CA SER A 826 -10.93 13.51 -18.12
C SER A 826 -9.84 14.55 -18.37
N MET A 827 -8.57 14.14 -18.47
CA MET A 827 -7.44 15.04 -18.70
C MET A 827 -7.49 15.62 -20.12
N PRO A 828 -7.59 16.95 -20.29
CA PRO A 828 -7.57 17.58 -21.61
C PRO A 828 -6.21 17.45 -22.30
N GLN A 829 -6.21 17.52 -23.62
CA GLN A 829 -4.98 17.68 -24.40
C GLN A 829 -4.60 19.17 -24.42
N PHE A 830 -3.40 19.48 -23.91
CA PHE A 830 -2.89 20.86 -23.84
C PHE A 830 -1.79 21.11 -24.88
N PHE A 831 -1.60 22.40 -25.24
CA PHE A 831 -0.53 22.90 -26.10
C PHE A 831 -0.58 22.37 -27.54
N VAL A 832 -1.77 22.04 -28.04
CA VAL A 832 -1.94 21.48 -29.40
C VAL A 832 -1.68 22.55 -30.47
N GLU A 833 -1.91 23.80 -30.11
CA GLU A 833 -1.71 24.99 -30.91
C GLU A 833 -0.24 25.45 -31.03
N LEU A 834 0.67 24.90 -30.23
CA LEU A 834 2.09 25.27 -30.22
C LEU A 834 2.91 24.44 -31.23
N SER A 835 4.03 25.00 -31.69
CA SER A 835 5.02 24.23 -32.45
C SER A 835 5.58 23.05 -31.62
N LYS A 836 6.15 22.04 -32.29
CA LYS A 836 6.71 20.85 -31.64
C LYS A 836 7.79 21.21 -30.62
N GLU A 837 8.62 22.19 -30.95
CA GLU A 837 9.72 22.70 -30.13
C GLU A 837 9.18 23.45 -28.90
N GLU A 838 8.24 24.38 -29.09
CA GLU A 838 7.62 25.13 -27.99
C GLU A 838 6.84 24.23 -27.05
N ARG A 839 6.08 23.27 -27.61
CA ARG A 839 5.34 22.29 -26.83
C ARG A 839 6.28 21.44 -25.99
N THR A 840 7.39 20.98 -26.56
CA THR A 840 8.41 20.21 -25.83
C THR A 840 8.99 21.03 -24.69
N LYS A 841 9.38 22.29 -24.96
CA LYS A 841 9.89 23.21 -23.93
C LYS A 841 8.88 23.39 -22.79
N ARG A 842 7.60 23.61 -23.11
CA ARG A 842 6.54 23.82 -22.11
C ARG A 842 6.32 22.59 -21.22
N ILE A 843 6.40 21.40 -21.81
CA ILE A 843 6.32 20.13 -21.09
C ILE A 843 7.54 19.94 -20.17
N ASP A 844 8.75 20.32 -20.62
CA ASP A 844 9.96 20.25 -19.80
C ASP A 844 9.95 21.25 -18.63
N GLU A 845 9.45 22.48 -18.84
CA GLU A 845 9.20 23.47 -17.79
C GLU A 845 8.23 22.92 -16.73
N LEU A 846 7.11 22.34 -17.17
CA LEU A 846 6.15 21.68 -16.28
C LEU A 846 6.82 20.55 -15.50
N TRP A 847 7.56 19.68 -16.18
CA TRP A 847 8.27 18.57 -15.53
C TRP A 847 9.24 19.05 -14.45
N ALA A 848 10.02 20.10 -14.73
CA ALA A 848 10.91 20.72 -13.75
C ALA A 848 10.15 21.27 -12.54
N ALA A 849 8.98 21.88 -12.74
CA ALA A 849 8.16 22.36 -11.64
C ALA A 849 7.66 21.23 -10.73
N LEU A 850 7.30 20.07 -11.29
CA LEU A 850 6.85 18.91 -10.52
C LEU A 850 8.01 18.23 -9.78
N LYS A 851 9.17 18.09 -10.44
CA LYS A 851 10.38 17.51 -9.83
C LYS A 851 10.93 18.36 -8.68
N HIS A 852 10.96 19.67 -8.85
CA HIS A 852 11.49 20.61 -7.87
C HIS A 852 10.42 21.27 -7.01
N GLN A 853 9.21 20.68 -6.94
CA GLN A 853 8.06 21.30 -6.29
C GLN A 853 8.43 21.87 -4.92
N SER A 854 9.16 21.10 -4.09
CA SER A 854 9.56 21.44 -2.71
C SER A 854 10.33 22.75 -2.60
N ARG A 855 11.06 23.13 -3.66
CA ARG A 855 11.92 24.31 -3.74
C ARG A 855 11.31 25.48 -4.50
N LEU A 856 10.07 25.35 -4.98
CA LEU A 856 9.35 26.37 -5.73
C LEU A 856 8.22 26.98 -4.88
N PRO A 857 7.81 28.23 -5.19
CA PRO A 857 6.63 28.82 -4.57
C PRO A 857 5.36 28.02 -4.87
N LEU A 858 4.29 28.26 -4.11
CA LEU A 858 2.98 27.72 -4.45
C LEU A 858 2.46 28.35 -5.75
N PRO A 859 1.73 27.59 -6.59
CA PRO A 859 1.11 28.12 -7.80
C PRO A 859 0.15 29.27 -7.49
N ASP A 860 0.17 30.29 -8.34
CA ASP A 860 -0.72 31.44 -8.20
C ASP A 860 -2.18 31.01 -8.18
N GLY A 861 -2.92 31.55 -7.22
CA GLY A 861 -4.33 31.23 -7.01
C GLY A 861 -4.60 29.92 -6.28
N LEU A 862 -3.61 29.07 -5.95
CA LEU A 862 -3.81 27.83 -5.16
C LEU A 862 -4.36 28.13 -3.77
N ILE A 863 -3.67 29.00 -3.03
CA ILE A 863 -4.19 29.59 -1.81
C ILE A 863 -5.03 30.79 -2.23
N LYS A 864 -6.36 30.62 -2.24
CA LYS A 864 -7.22 31.80 -2.12
C LYS A 864 -6.95 32.37 -0.72
N GLN A 865 -6.71 33.67 -0.58
CA GLN A 865 -6.95 34.34 0.69
C GLN A 865 -8.46 34.23 0.99
N GLN A 866 -8.90 33.05 1.44
CA GLN A 866 -10.27 32.80 1.86
C GLN A 866 -10.39 33.34 3.27
N THR A 867 -11.08 34.47 3.40
CA THR A 867 -11.43 35.06 4.69
C THR A 867 -12.58 34.27 5.31
N GLU A 868 -12.31 33.06 5.81
CA GLU A 868 -13.18 32.49 6.83
C GLU A 868 -13.20 33.45 8.03
N GLY A 869 -14.40 33.85 8.48
CA GLY A 869 -14.55 34.76 9.61
C GLY A 869 -14.54 36.26 9.29
N THR A 870 -14.93 36.70 8.08
CA THR A 870 -15.18 38.12 7.82
C THR A 870 -16.44 38.60 8.53
N ARG A 871 -16.26 39.02 9.79
CA ARG A 871 -17.33 39.52 10.64
C ARG A 871 -17.54 41.00 10.40
N ILE A 872 -18.80 41.39 10.16
CA ILE A 872 -19.19 42.80 10.17
C ILE A 872 -19.21 43.25 11.64
N VAL A 873 -18.35 44.20 11.99
CA VAL A 873 -18.25 44.74 13.36
C VAL A 873 -19.13 45.97 13.50
N VAL A 874 -20.09 45.91 14.43
CA VAL A 874 -20.93 47.05 14.82
C VAL A 874 -20.18 47.82 15.90
N LYS A 875 -19.88 49.09 15.65
CA LYS A 875 -19.22 49.99 16.62
C LYS A 875 -20.28 50.87 17.29
N ASP A 876 -20.16 52.19 17.13
CA ASP A 876 -20.95 53.18 17.87
C ASP A 876 -22.28 53.55 17.18
N GLN A 877 -22.56 53.02 15.99
CA GLN A 877 -23.77 53.30 15.23
C GLN A 877 -24.39 52.02 14.67
N PRO A 878 -25.72 51.97 14.51
CA PRO A 878 -26.39 50.84 13.86
C PRO A 878 -25.86 50.53 12.46
N VAL A 879 -25.72 49.24 12.15
CA VAL A 879 -25.32 48.71 10.85
C VAL A 879 -26.44 47.88 10.27
N ILE A 880 -26.75 48.07 8.98
CA ILE A 880 -27.78 47.30 8.28
C ILE A 880 -27.12 46.49 7.17
N PHE A 881 -27.42 45.20 7.13
CA PHE A 881 -26.90 44.28 6.14
C PHE A 881 -28.02 43.46 5.50
N ARG A 882 -28.21 43.62 4.19
CA ARG A 882 -29.32 43.01 3.43
C ARG A 882 -28.79 41.85 2.61
N MET A 883 -29.08 40.64 3.04
CA MET A 883 -28.71 39.40 2.35
C MET A 883 -29.57 38.27 2.92
N ALA A 884 -29.82 37.22 2.15
CA ALA A 884 -30.39 36.00 2.70
C ALA A 884 -29.54 35.54 3.91
N THR A 885 -30.17 35.16 5.01
CA THR A 885 -29.47 34.85 6.27
C THR A 885 -29.86 33.48 6.78
N LYS A 886 -28.87 32.65 7.11
CA LYS A 886 -29.04 31.45 7.94
C LYS A 886 -28.99 31.85 9.42
N THR A 887 -30.03 31.45 10.15
CA THR A 887 -30.11 31.53 11.61
C THR A 887 -30.09 30.12 12.18
N PRO A 888 -29.82 29.92 13.49
CA PRO A 888 -29.86 28.59 14.12
C PRO A 888 -31.18 27.83 13.97
N VAL A 889 -32.25 28.52 13.57
CA VAL A 889 -33.62 28.00 13.53
C VAL A 889 -34.22 28.00 12.12
N GLY A 890 -33.43 28.33 11.09
CA GLY A 890 -33.84 28.31 9.69
C GLY A 890 -33.26 29.45 8.86
N GLN A 891 -33.50 29.41 7.55
CA GLN A 891 -33.07 30.42 6.60
C GLN A 891 -34.17 31.47 6.35
N ILE A 892 -33.78 32.74 6.24
CA ILE A 892 -34.65 33.87 5.87
C ILE A 892 -34.13 34.45 4.55
N ASP A 893 -34.88 34.31 3.46
CA ASP A 893 -34.42 34.67 2.12
C ASP A 893 -34.44 36.18 1.86
N ARG A 894 -35.39 36.91 2.47
CA ARG A 894 -35.56 38.37 2.33
C ARG A 894 -35.17 39.10 3.62
N ALA A 895 -34.02 38.74 4.18
CA ALA A 895 -33.58 39.23 5.47
C ALA A 895 -32.98 40.65 5.41
N ILE A 896 -33.40 41.48 6.36
CA ILE A 896 -32.78 42.76 6.69
C ILE A 896 -32.18 42.59 8.10
N ASN A 897 -30.86 42.40 8.16
CA ASN A 897 -30.15 42.24 9.41
C ASN A 897 -29.76 43.62 9.94
N VAL A 898 -29.96 43.85 11.23
CA VAL A 898 -29.68 45.11 11.91
C VAL A 898 -28.83 44.81 13.14
N GLY A 899 -27.64 45.37 13.17
CA GLY A 899 -26.73 45.30 14.31
C GLY A 899 -26.70 46.63 15.03
N LEU A 900 -26.96 46.63 16.33
CA LEU A 900 -26.99 47.79 17.20
C LEU A 900 -25.73 47.84 18.09
N PRO A 901 -25.28 49.03 18.53
CA PRO A 901 -24.16 49.16 19.46
C PRO A 901 -24.35 48.30 20.71
N GLY A 902 -23.25 47.76 21.25
CA GLY A 902 -23.29 46.86 22.41
C GLY A 902 -23.55 45.39 22.09
N GLY A 903 -23.54 45.01 20.80
CA GLY A 903 -23.64 43.61 20.36
C GLY A 903 -25.06 43.05 20.31
N TRP A 904 -26.07 43.92 20.24
CA TRP A 904 -27.47 43.55 20.10
C TRP A 904 -27.85 43.51 18.63
N ASN A 905 -28.43 42.41 18.18
CA ASN A 905 -28.68 42.21 16.75
C ASN A 905 -30.07 41.62 16.53
N PHE A 906 -30.66 41.94 15.37
CA PHE A 906 -31.91 41.32 14.95
C PHE A 906 -32.05 41.21 13.44
N THR A 907 -32.95 40.33 13.00
CA THR A 907 -33.29 40.10 11.60
C THR A 907 -34.78 40.32 11.38
N PHE A 908 -35.10 41.26 10.48
CA PHE A 908 -36.45 41.52 9.99
C PHE A 908 -36.64 40.84 8.63
N ASP A 909 -37.73 40.11 8.47
CA ASP A 909 -38.09 39.45 7.21
C ASP A 909 -39.00 40.37 6.40
N ALA A 910 -38.47 40.87 5.29
CA ALA A 910 -39.22 41.76 4.40
C ALA A 910 -40.32 41.05 3.61
N ALA A 911 -40.30 39.70 3.51
CA ALA A 911 -41.37 38.96 2.85
C ALA A 911 -42.64 38.92 3.70
N SER A 912 -42.49 38.66 5.00
CA SER A 912 -43.62 38.62 5.96
C SER A 912 -43.84 39.94 6.72
N SER A 913 -43.00 40.95 6.50
CA SER A 913 -42.96 42.22 7.24
C SER A 913 -42.91 42.04 8.77
N GLN A 914 -42.12 41.07 9.24
CA GLN A 914 -42.06 40.71 10.66
C GLN A 914 -40.63 40.62 11.17
N LEU A 915 -40.44 40.96 12.45
CA LEU A 915 -39.25 40.60 13.20
C LEU A 915 -39.22 39.08 13.43
N ARG A 916 -38.12 38.40 13.07
CA ARG A 916 -38.04 36.93 13.14
C ARG A 916 -37.06 36.42 14.19
N TYR A 917 -35.93 37.11 14.35
CA TYR A 917 -34.82 36.64 15.16
C TYR A 917 -34.10 37.81 15.83
N ALA A 918 -33.72 37.66 17.10
CA ALA A 918 -32.86 38.59 17.82
C ALA A 918 -31.83 37.83 18.66
N TRP A 919 -30.59 38.32 18.71
CA TRP A 919 -29.46 37.65 19.38
C TRP A 919 -28.45 38.63 19.97
N LYS A 920 -27.64 38.14 20.91
CA LYS A 920 -26.48 38.86 21.45
C LYS A 920 -25.17 38.28 20.92
N GLY A 921 -24.20 39.15 20.63
CA GLY A 921 -22.85 38.76 20.23
C GLY A 921 -22.45 39.32 18.87
N ASN A 922 -21.69 38.53 18.10
CA ASN A 922 -21.22 38.94 16.79
C ASN A 922 -22.40 39.16 15.83
N PHE A 923 -22.33 40.20 15.00
CA PHE A 923 -23.42 40.57 14.10
C PHE A 923 -23.59 39.55 12.96
N ILE A 924 -22.83 39.65 11.86
CA ILE A 924 -22.98 38.75 10.71
C ILE A 924 -21.61 38.30 10.21
N ASP A 925 -21.48 37.00 9.91
CA ASP A 925 -20.39 36.47 9.09
C ASP A 925 -20.77 36.55 7.62
N ALA A 926 -20.13 37.49 6.92
CA ALA A 926 -20.36 37.77 5.52
C ALA A 926 -19.48 36.91 4.58
N GLY A 927 -18.57 36.09 5.13
CA GLY A 927 -17.67 35.22 4.38
C GLY A 927 -18.37 34.40 3.30
N PRO A 928 -19.46 33.66 3.61
CA PRO A 928 -20.18 32.86 2.62
C PRO A 928 -20.68 33.67 1.41
N ALA A 929 -21.18 34.89 1.62
CA ALA A 929 -21.74 35.75 0.57
C ALA A 929 -20.66 36.42 -0.28
N TRP A 930 -19.51 36.74 0.31
CA TRP A 930 -18.40 37.43 -0.37
C TRP A 930 -17.40 36.47 -1.02
N ASN A 931 -17.39 35.19 -0.62
CA ASN A 931 -16.57 34.15 -1.21
C ASN A 931 -17.23 33.54 -2.47
N GLY A 932 -17.29 34.29 -3.59
CA GLY A 932 -17.81 33.74 -4.86
C GLY A 932 -18.46 34.77 -5.80
N ARG A 933 -19.37 34.32 -6.65
CA ARG A 933 -20.15 35.20 -7.57
C ARG A 933 -21.35 35.89 -6.89
N GLY A 934 -21.38 35.92 -5.56
CA GLY A 934 -22.55 36.33 -4.77
C GLY A 934 -23.70 35.31 -4.81
N GLY A 935 -24.59 35.36 -3.81
CA GLY A 935 -25.83 34.56 -3.78
C GLY A 935 -25.95 33.56 -2.61
N ASN A 936 -24.85 33.22 -1.93
CA ASN A 936 -24.91 32.37 -0.74
C ASN A 936 -25.42 33.17 0.47
N PRO A 937 -26.26 32.57 1.34
CA PRO A 937 -26.74 33.25 2.54
C PRO A 937 -25.60 33.48 3.54
N VAL A 938 -25.68 34.58 4.28
CA VAL A 938 -24.76 34.89 5.41
C VAL A 938 -25.19 34.18 6.67
N ASN A 939 -24.29 34.07 7.65
CA ASN A 939 -24.60 33.43 8.93
C ASN A 939 -24.80 34.48 10.04
N ALA A 940 -25.92 34.37 10.78
CA ALA A 940 -26.10 35.03 12.07
C ALA A 940 -25.66 34.05 13.18
N ALA A 941 -24.58 34.39 13.89
CA ALA A 941 -23.98 33.54 14.90
C ALA A 941 -23.90 34.27 16.25
N GLY A 942 -24.70 33.82 17.22
CA GLY A 942 -24.71 34.29 18.61
C GLY A 942 -25.84 33.63 19.40
N ASP A 943 -25.86 33.86 20.71
CA ASP A 943 -26.85 33.28 21.61
C ASP A 943 -28.23 33.85 21.29
N SER A 944 -29.16 32.96 20.91
CA SER A 944 -30.53 33.31 20.56
C SER A 944 -31.23 33.95 21.77
N LEU A 945 -31.67 35.20 21.62
CA LEU A 945 -32.44 35.89 22.66
C LEU A 945 -33.95 35.73 22.44
N VAL A 946 -34.41 35.80 21.18
CA VAL A 946 -35.82 35.68 20.81
C VAL A 946 -35.95 35.02 19.45
N GLN A 947 -36.84 34.04 19.40
CA GLN A 947 -37.41 33.53 18.16
C GLN A 947 -38.93 33.78 18.19
N LEU A 948 -39.42 34.63 17.29
CA LEU A 948 -40.85 34.93 17.20
C LEU A 948 -41.54 33.94 16.27
N SER A 949 -42.80 33.62 16.58
CA SER A 949 -43.62 32.74 15.76
C SER A 949 -43.77 33.24 14.32
N ASN A 950 -44.02 32.33 13.38
CA ASN A 950 -44.28 32.66 11.97
C ASN A 950 -45.66 33.33 11.74
N ARG A 951 -46.48 33.50 12.79
CA ARG A 951 -47.78 34.18 12.70
C ARG A 951 -47.57 35.69 12.77
N PHE A 952 -48.06 36.42 11.76
CA PHE A 952 -48.01 37.88 11.76
C PHE A 952 -48.83 38.47 12.92
N PRO A 953 -48.27 39.40 13.72
CA PRO A 953 -48.83 39.73 15.04
C PRO A 953 -49.92 40.81 15.04
N ILE A 954 -50.07 41.63 13.99
CA ILE A 954 -51.03 42.75 14.00
C ILE A 954 -52.35 42.34 13.32
N ARG A 955 -53.47 42.81 13.86
CA ARG A 955 -54.83 42.72 13.29
C ARG A 955 -55.43 44.12 13.24
N ILE A 956 -56.08 44.46 12.12
CA ILE A 956 -56.82 45.73 11.98
C ILE A 956 -58.31 45.41 12.02
N GLY A 957 -59.02 45.94 13.03
CA GLY A 957 -60.42 45.62 13.28
C GLY A 957 -60.64 44.13 13.56
N ASN A 958 -61.63 43.54 12.86
CA ASN A 958 -62.07 42.16 13.05
C ASN A 958 -61.47 41.17 12.04
N ASN A 959 -60.57 41.60 11.14
CA ASN A 959 -59.95 40.68 10.18
C ASN A 959 -58.90 39.81 10.89
N GLU A 960 -59.08 38.49 10.88
CA GLU A 960 -58.16 37.52 11.50
C GLU A 960 -57.00 37.08 10.59
N GLU A 961 -57.11 37.34 9.29
CA GLU A 961 -56.10 37.01 8.27
C GLU A 961 -55.66 38.30 7.55
N PRO A 962 -54.71 39.04 8.12
CA PRO A 962 -54.32 40.35 7.58
C PRO A 962 -53.57 40.23 6.25
N GLU A 963 -53.90 41.10 5.30
CA GLU A 963 -53.10 41.28 4.08
C GLU A 963 -51.93 42.22 4.38
N VAL A 964 -50.69 41.73 4.19
CA VAL A 964 -49.48 42.44 4.58
C VAL A 964 -48.59 42.73 3.38
N ARG A 965 -48.15 43.98 3.24
CA ARG A 965 -47.27 44.40 2.14
C ARG A 965 -46.12 45.28 2.60
N PHE A 966 -44.89 44.81 2.41
CA PHE A 966 -43.69 45.59 2.74
C PHE A 966 -43.52 46.81 1.82
N ARG A 967 -43.28 47.98 2.40
CA ARG A 967 -43.07 49.26 1.69
C ARG A 967 -41.67 49.83 1.88
N GLY A 968 -40.74 49.08 2.48
CA GLY A 968 -39.35 49.48 2.73
C GLY A 968 -39.09 49.95 4.15
N TYR A 969 -38.00 50.67 4.37
CA TYR A 969 -37.68 51.31 5.66
C TYR A 969 -37.05 52.68 5.44
N ARG A 970 -37.12 53.55 6.45
CA ARG A 970 -36.40 54.83 6.48
C ARG A 970 -35.42 54.83 7.65
N LEU A 971 -34.32 55.57 7.52
CA LEU A 971 -33.29 55.64 8.56
C LEU A 971 -33.47 56.91 9.37
N VAL A 972 -33.51 56.77 10.70
CA VAL A 972 -33.40 57.86 11.65
C VAL A 972 -32.17 57.61 12.49
N LYS A 973 -31.13 58.44 12.36
CA LYS A 973 -29.80 58.22 12.98
C LYS A 973 -29.24 56.80 12.71
N LYS A 974 -29.35 56.34 11.45
CA LYS A 974 -29.01 54.97 10.97
C LYS A 974 -29.86 53.82 11.56
N HIS A 975 -30.78 54.10 12.47
CA HIS A 975 -31.74 53.12 12.96
C HIS A 975 -32.89 52.95 11.94
N PRO A 976 -33.24 51.72 11.52
CA PRO A 976 -34.36 51.51 10.61
C PRO A 976 -35.71 51.70 11.32
N ILE A 977 -36.61 52.41 10.64
CA ILE A 977 -38.05 52.41 10.86
C ILE A 977 -38.67 51.71 9.66
N PHE A 978 -39.14 50.48 9.87
CA PHE A 978 -39.77 49.64 8.86
C PHE A 978 -41.15 50.18 8.52
N ARG A 979 -41.51 50.13 7.24
CA ARG A 979 -42.79 50.62 6.72
C ARG A 979 -43.45 49.52 5.92
N TYR A 980 -44.68 49.21 6.25
CA TYR A 980 -45.49 48.20 5.57
C TYR A 980 -46.96 48.56 5.72
N GLU A 981 -47.80 47.90 4.92
CA GLU A 981 -49.25 48.02 5.02
C GLU A 981 -49.82 46.74 5.63
N VAL A 982 -50.89 46.91 6.42
CA VAL A 982 -51.72 45.84 6.95
C VAL A 982 -53.18 46.23 6.67
N ASP A 983 -53.88 45.43 5.87
CA ASP A 983 -55.28 45.69 5.45
C ASP A 983 -55.49 47.12 4.91
N GLY A 984 -54.56 47.59 4.09
CA GLY A 984 -54.58 48.93 3.48
C GLY A 984 -54.24 50.09 4.43
N LYS A 985 -53.88 49.82 5.69
CA LYS A 985 -53.40 50.84 6.65
C LYS A 985 -51.88 50.85 6.72
N SER A 986 -51.28 52.04 6.71
CA SER A 986 -49.83 52.20 6.82
C SER A 986 -49.36 51.96 8.26
N ILE A 987 -48.37 51.08 8.43
CA ILE A 987 -47.67 50.80 9.68
C ILE A 987 -46.23 51.29 9.56
N GLU A 988 -45.79 52.10 10.52
CA GLU A 988 -44.37 52.29 10.80
C GLU A 988 -44.00 51.50 12.06
N GLN A 989 -42.94 50.69 11.98
CA GLN A 989 -42.42 49.89 13.08
C GLN A 989 -40.96 50.24 13.36
N ARG A 990 -40.66 50.48 14.63
CA ARG A 990 -39.30 50.58 15.14
C ARG A 990 -39.05 49.46 16.15
N VAL A 991 -37.86 48.87 16.10
CA VAL A 991 -37.43 47.79 17.01
C VAL A 991 -36.19 48.28 17.75
N ASP A 992 -36.26 48.37 19.07
CA ASP A 992 -35.14 48.70 19.94
C ASP A 992 -34.82 47.51 20.85
N LEU A 993 -33.53 47.29 21.14
CA LEU A 993 -33.06 46.23 22.05
C LEU A 993 -32.14 46.85 23.10
N THR A 994 -32.50 46.72 24.38
CA THR A 994 -31.73 47.24 25.51
C THR A 994 -31.69 46.22 26.64
N GLY A 995 -30.49 45.79 27.07
CA GLY A 995 -30.27 45.04 28.31
C GLY A 995 -31.06 43.72 28.47
N GLU A 996 -32.31 43.80 28.93
CA GLU A 996 -33.22 42.68 29.18
C GLU A 996 -34.55 42.78 28.41
N GLN A 997 -34.66 43.73 27.47
CA GLN A 997 -35.93 44.09 26.85
C GLN A 997 -35.79 44.32 25.34
N LEU A 998 -36.76 43.78 24.60
CA LEU A 998 -36.99 44.03 23.18
C LEU A 998 -38.26 44.88 23.06
N THR A 999 -38.14 46.08 22.53
CA THR A 999 -39.24 47.04 22.41
C THR A 999 -39.61 47.23 20.94
N GLN A 1000 -40.89 47.05 20.62
CA GLN A 1000 -41.43 47.30 19.29
C GLN A 1000 -42.43 48.45 19.36
N THR A 1001 -42.12 49.58 18.74
CA THR A 1001 -43.02 50.73 18.67
C THR A 1001 -43.68 50.76 17.30
N PHE A 1002 -45.00 50.83 17.29
CA PHE A 1002 -45.84 50.84 16.09
C PHE A 1002 -46.56 52.18 15.96
N THR A 1003 -46.73 52.66 14.73
CA THR A 1003 -47.58 53.80 14.38
C THR A 1003 -48.46 53.42 13.19
N VAL A 1004 -49.77 53.48 13.36
CA VAL A 1004 -50.79 53.09 12.37
C VAL A 1004 -51.50 54.33 11.83
N LYS A 1005 -51.57 54.47 10.50
CA LYS A 1005 -52.18 55.63 9.81
C LYS A 1005 -52.99 55.24 8.56
N PRO A 1006 -54.20 55.82 8.35
CA PRO A 1006 -55.02 56.49 9.37
C PRO A 1006 -55.42 55.47 10.46
N GLY A 1007 -55.56 55.90 11.71
CA GLY A 1007 -55.72 54.96 12.81
C GLY A 1007 -57.02 54.15 12.76
N ALA A 1008 -56.98 52.99 13.41
CA ALA A 1008 -58.03 51.98 13.44
C ALA A 1008 -57.95 51.21 14.76
N ASP A 1009 -58.94 50.39 15.10
CA ASP A 1009 -58.79 49.45 16.21
C ASP A 1009 -57.71 48.43 15.84
N VAL A 1010 -56.69 48.31 16.68
CA VAL A 1010 -55.55 47.42 16.45
C VAL A 1010 -55.53 46.35 17.53
N ARG A 1011 -55.38 45.10 17.12
CA ARG A 1011 -55.07 44.01 18.04
C ARG A 1011 -53.68 43.48 17.76
N TYR A 1012 -52.86 43.33 18.79
CA TYR A 1012 -51.53 42.74 18.70
C TYR A 1012 -51.51 41.39 19.42
N LEU A 1013 -51.17 40.34 18.67
CA LEU A 1013 -51.10 38.97 19.12
C LEU A 1013 -49.70 38.67 19.66
N GLY A 1014 -49.58 38.53 20.97
CA GLY A 1014 -48.37 38.04 21.63
C GLY A 1014 -48.26 36.52 21.54
N ASP A 1015 -47.03 36.00 21.54
CA ASP A 1015 -46.76 34.57 21.68
C ASP A 1015 -46.74 34.18 23.18
N SER A 1016 -47.55 33.18 23.57
CA SER A 1016 -47.70 32.77 24.97
C SER A 1016 -46.41 32.33 25.66
N LYS A 1017 -45.34 32.03 24.90
CA LYS A 1017 -44.02 31.70 25.44
C LYS A 1017 -43.31 32.89 26.07
N PHE A 1018 -43.80 34.11 25.81
CA PHE A 1018 -43.17 35.34 26.25
C PHE A 1018 -44.10 36.19 27.12
N ARG A 1019 -43.49 37.05 27.95
CA ARG A 1019 -44.21 38.07 28.72
C ARG A 1019 -44.14 39.41 27.99
N TYR A 1020 -45.30 39.93 27.65
CA TYR A 1020 -45.45 41.23 27.01
C TYR A 1020 -46.05 42.27 27.97
N THR A 1021 -45.62 43.52 27.83
CA THR A 1021 -46.29 44.68 28.41
C THR A 1021 -46.49 45.74 27.32
N SER A 1022 -47.44 46.65 27.55
CA SER A 1022 -47.64 47.81 26.69
C SER A 1022 -48.01 49.02 27.53
N GLU A 1023 -47.63 50.20 27.06
CA GLU A 1023 -47.99 51.49 27.66
C GLU A 1023 -49.41 51.94 27.24
N GLU A 1024 -49.96 51.38 26.15
CA GLU A 1024 -51.25 51.75 25.58
C GLU A 1024 -52.09 50.52 25.25
N GLY A 1025 -53.40 50.56 25.54
CA GLY A 1025 -54.34 49.47 25.28
C GLY A 1025 -54.53 48.50 26.46
N GLU A 1026 -55.41 47.52 26.27
CA GLU A 1026 -55.77 46.53 27.30
C GLU A 1026 -55.35 45.12 26.87
N TRP A 1027 -54.62 44.41 27.72
CA TRP A 1027 -54.22 43.02 27.49
C TRP A 1027 -55.28 42.04 27.99
N LYS A 1028 -55.68 41.07 27.14
CA LYS A 1028 -56.50 39.91 27.51
C LYS A 1028 -55.98 38.68 26.78
N ASN A 1029 -55.71 37.59 27.49
CA ASN A 1029 -55.25 36.31 26.91
C ASN A 1029 -54.07 36.44 25.90
N SER A 1030 -53.04 37.21 26.24
CA SER A 1030 -51.88 37.49 25.37
C SER A 1030 -52.19 38.25 24.07
N GLU A 1031 -53.34 38.93 24.03
CA GLU A 1031 -53.72 39.85 22.96
C GLU A 1031 -53.89 41.26 23.53
N LEU A 1032 -53.24 42.24 22.92
CA LEU A 1032 -53.37 43.66 23.25
C LEU A 1032 -54.40 44.29 22.32
N THR A 1033 -55.41 44.96 22.86
CA THR A 1033 -56.36 45.77 22.08
C THR A 1033 -56.10 47.25 22.29
N VAL A 1034 -55.83 47.99 21.21
CA VAL A 1034 -55.63 49.44 21.18
C VAL A 1034 -56.75 50.06 20.35
N ARG A 1035 -57.51 51.00 20.94
CA ARG A 1035 -58.70 51.58 20.30
C ARG A 1035 -58.33 52.68 19.29
N ARG A 1036 -59.18 52.86 18.29
CA ARG A 1036 -59.03 53.82 17.19
C ARG A 1036 -58.83 55.26 17.66
N ALA A 1037 -57.92 55.96 16.98
CA ALA A 1037 -57.69 57.40 16.99
C ALA A 1037 -57.24 57.84 15.58
N ASP A 1038 -57.07 59.13 15.29
CA ASP A 1038 -56.62 59.58 13.96
C ASP A 1038 -55.24 59.01 13.57
N VAL A 1039 -54.38 58.81 14.57
CA VAL A 1039 -53.11 58.08 14.49
C VAL A 1039 -53.01 57.21 15.73
N VAL A 1040 -52.93 55.89 15.56
CA VAL A 1040 -52.74 54.97 16.68
C VAL A 1040 -51.25 54.69 16.85
N ARG A 1041 -50.71 54.97 18.02
CA ARG A 1041 -49.34 54.60 18.41
C ARG A 1041 -49.43 53.63 19.56
N PHE A 1042 -48.58 52.62 19.58
CA PHE A 1042 -48.48 51.74 20.74
C PHE A 1042 -47.12 51.07 20.76
N THR A 1043 -46.70 50.65 21.94
CA THR A 1043 -45.42 50.01 22.16
C THR A 1043 -45.64 48.64 22.77
N VAL A 1044 -45.01 47.61 22.22
CA VAL A 1044 -44.99 46.27 22.79
C VAL A 1044 -43.60 45.98 23.32
N ASN A 1045 -43.53 45.73 24.63
CA ASN A 1045 -42.32 45.45 25.36
C ASN A 1045 -42.25 43.96 25.67
N LEU A 1046 -41.20 43.30 25.19
CA LEU A 1046 -40.93 41.88 25.40
C LEU A 1046 -39.78 41.73 26.39
N ARG A 1047 -40.04 41.08 27.53
CA ARG A 1047 -38.98 40.75 28.50
C ARG A 1047 -38.22 39.51 28.04
N LEU A 1048 -36.92 39.64 27.86
CA LEU A 1048 -36.02 38.55 27.49
C LEU A 1048 -35.75 37.72 28.76
N SER A 1049 -36.21 36.47 28.82
CA SER A 1049 -35.87 35.58 29.95
C SER A 1049 -34.38 35.25 29.93
N ARG A 1050 -33.73 35.22 31.09
CA ARG A 1050 -32.42 34.54 31.21
C ARG A 1050 -32.57 33.05 30.98
#